data_AF-A0AA36EZI5-F1
#
_entry.id   AF-A0AA36EZI5-F1
#
_cell.length_a   1.000
_cell.length_b   1.000
_cell.length_c   1.000
_cell.angle_alpha   90.00
_cell.angle_beta   90.00
_cell.angle_gamma   90.00
#
_symmetry.space_group_name_H-M   'P 1'
#
loop_
_entity.id
_entity.type
_entity.pdbx_description
1 polymer ?
#
loop_
_entity_poly.entity_id
_entity_poly.type
_entity_poly.pdbx_seq_one_letter_code
_entity_poly.pdbx_strand_id
1 'polypeptide(L)'
;MSCPVQFIMQELFALVLNDKDLSKAGELFSLEDKDIQHDLTEVLERICQIVDSFDYVTSSNDQSVVEICVTRVTSAIRETDSISSHVNAMISLLEVCLKYNLQPSGKDEDPAHAKIASDVLSCLFMNYTKKGVMEIALPVVVQFLDCENKELVRNVSSYLSLAAIGCSSLLASYMELIISSVLKGNSALTLLLQKVYPDNKQVILDHVPELVRLMDTCELQESISLIQMFAMVAKENPRLLQPYVPVFCDYLKQPEMAPTVLNILVDIASVNPRSLLAYVTALQTLLTVYPVYTEPAVAIIGSIATLSENDAKRSLQYFMGQLPNADKTTLPLYLNGLKMIAASSPHLLGQHMPEINKHCQNKPYVADLLHQLREDLKKRSATCPETEEMRKKYVSFEGEELRKKFVTFSEGDIHLSGSTSSLNTDPIFDRPTSPSFETMVSDIPLSNSLTSTATNPSCPSPVSSMKELYRDVVQQFCEKHLGKIRVFINNVTARLPSPVKCSVVNGRHKRYVKLNFVCSSHRGDECLYSNNCFVLITHIPKTWIHLMFLALQAKAISALGQQDTSVSCLKRCWDALKSEKGPSSFLTVVTSSFPSAKDQDALLHELHSVRYFDVFEFNAAEHHWACFMCNHPEKMVTLLQDGSPFISGQLKEKKGRWKFLKRWKTRYFSLSGSNITYSKGDSHKETLPVSKIQSVKALRKGIRDIPKAFEIFTADQRYVLKAKDEQNVEQWVQCLQIAVARSQQKEPVLAPLTSIENQ
;
A
#
# COMPACT_ATOMS: atom_id res chain seq x y z
N MET A 1 3.24 -3.57 65.62
CA MET A 1 3.46 -4.85 64.92
C MET A 1 2.25 -5.06 64.01
N SER A 2 2.37 -4.66 62.75
CA SER A 2 1.32 -4.82 61.76
C SER A 2 1.59 -6.13 61.03
N CYS A 3 0.67 -7.09 61.14
CA CYS A 3 0.76 -8.38 60.45
C CYS A 3 0.79 -8.14 58.93
N PRO A 4 1.65 -8.82 58.14
CA PRO A 4 1.53 -8.76 56.69
C PRO A 4 0.26 -9.51 56.30
N VAL A 5 -0.70 -8.81 55.71
CA VAL A 5 -1.84 -9.44 55.05
C VAL A 5 -1.27 -10.19 53.85
N GLN A 6 -1.10 -11.50 54.00
CA GLN A 6 -0.78 -12.41 52.91
C GLN A 6 -2.05 -12.47 52.05
N PHE A 7 -2.07 -11.71 50.94
CA PHE A 7 -3.12 -11.83 49.94
C PHE A 7 -3.08 -13.28 49.42
N ILE A 8 -4.18 -14.00 49.57
CA ILE A 8 -4.31 -15.38 49.11
C ILE A 8 -4.73 -15.27 47.65
N MET A 9 -3.91 -15.77 46.72
CA MET A 9 -4.27 -15.92 45.31
C MET A 9 -5.70 -16.42 45.18
N GLN A 10 -6.50 -15.76 44.34
CA GLN A 10 -7.89 -16.12 44.12
C GLN A 10 -8.06 -17.64 43.91
N GLU A 11 -9.05 -18.21 44.58
CA GLU A 11 -9.24 -19.66 44.75
C GLU A 11 -9.29 -20.44 43.43
N LEU A 12 -9.89 -19.89 42.36
CA LEU A 12 -9.92 -20.54 41.05
C LEU A 12 -8.53 -20.57 40.39
N PHE A 13 -7.70 -19.53 40.55
CA PHE A 13 -6.31 -19.60 40.08
C PHE A 13 -5.53 -20.66 40.87
N ALA A 14 -5.77 -20.78 42.18
CA ALA A 14 -5.16 -21.83 42.98
C ALA A 14 -5.56 -23.23 42.51
N LEU A 15 -6.85 -23.50 42.31
CA LEU A 15 -7.34 -24.78 41.80
C LEU A 15 -6.77 -25.11 40.41
N VAL A 16 -6.69 -24.11 39.53
CA VAL A 16 -6.22 -24.33 38.15
C VAL A 16 -4.71 -24.50 38.08
N LEU A 17 -3.91 -23.72 38.83
CA LEU A 17 -2.45 -23.77 38.76
C LEU A 17 -1.81 -24.76 39.73
N ASN A 18 -2.35 -24.90 40.95
CA ASN A 18 -1.78 -25.80 41.96
C ASN A 18 -2.32 -27.21 41.80
N ASP A 19 -3.64 -27.36 41.61
CA ASP A 19 -4.28 -28.68 41.48
C ASP A 19 -4.38 -29.14 40.02
N LYS A 20 -3.96 -28.30 39.07
CA LYS A 20 -3.90 -28.58 37.64
C LYS A 20 -5.27 -28.95 37.04
N ASP A 21 -6.36 -28.42 37.61
CA ASP A 21 -7.73 -28.74 37.22
C ASP A 21 -8.18 -27.95 35.98
N LEU A 22 -7.99 -28.55 34.80
CA LEU A 22 -8.45 -27.99 33.53
C LEU A 22 -9.97 -27.80 33.44
N SER A 23 -10.77 -28.57 34.18
CA SER A 23 -12.24 -28.44 34.13
C SER A 23 -12.72 -27.09 34.64
N LYS A 24 -11.95 -26.50 35.56
CA LYS A 24 -12.18 -25.18 36.17
C LYS A 24 -11.53 -24.03 35.43
N ALA A 25 -10.58 -24.30 34.53
CA ALA A 25 -9.84 -23.26 33.81
C ALA A 25 -10.74 -22.34 32.96
N GLY A 26 -11.90 -22.82 32.50
CA GLY A 26 -12.89 -22.00 31.79
C GLY A 26 -13.58 -20.96 32.68
N GLU A 27 -13.75 -21.23 33.97
CA GLU A 27 -14.43 -20.36 34.93
C GLU A 27 -13.61 -19.10 35.26
N LEU A 28 -12.28 -19.13 35.05
CA LEU A 28 -11.39 -17.98 35.22
C LEU A 28 -11.82 -16.75 34.40
N PHE A 29 -12.48 -16.95 33.26
CA PHE A 29 -12.96 -15.86 32.39
C PHE A 29 -14.29 -15.25 32.83
N SER A 30 -14.93 -15.82 33.85
CA SER A 30 -16.12 -15.26 34.48
C SER A 30 -15.78 -14.31 35.63
N LEU A 31 -14.52 -14.31 36.10
CA LEU A 31 -14.03 -13.38 37.11
C LEU A 31 -13.89 -11.97 36.53
N GLU A 32 -14.29 -10.96 37.29
CA GLU A 32 -14.09 -9.55 36.94
C GLU A 32 -12.60 -9.19 36.99
N ASP A 33 -12.13 -8.39 36.02
CA ASP A 33 -10.70 -8.08 35.87
C ASP A 33 -10.13 -7.32 37.09
N LYS A 34 -10.95 -6.48 37.74
CA LYS A 34 -10.55 -5.69 38.90
C LYS A 34 -10.33 -6.55 40.15
N ASP A 35 -11.09 -7.63 40.28
CA ASP A 35 -11.07 -8.48 41.48
C ASP A 35 -9.80 -9.32 41.54
N ILE A 36 -9.24 -9.67 40.38
CA ILE A 36 -8.01 -10.47 40.27
C ILE A 36 -6.75 -9.64 40.06
N GLN A 37 -6.88 -8.31 39.90
CA GLN A 37 -5.76 -7.42 39.54
C GLN A 37 -4.59 -7.53 40.53
N HIS A 38 -4.87 -7.65 41.83
CA HIS A 38 -3.84 -7.70 42.87
C HIS A 38 -3.07 -9.03 42.88
N ASP A 39 -3.67 -10.10 42.39
CA ASP A 39 -3.11 -11.45 42.44
C ASP A 39 -2.24 -11.77 41.21
N LEU A 40 -2.30 -10.97 40.15
CA LEU A 40 -1.68 -11.29 38.86
C LEU A 40 -0.17 -11.50 38.94
N THR A 41 0.52 -10.78 39.85
CA THR A 41 1.96 -10.99 40.09
C THR A 41 2.23 -12.39 40.64
N GLU A 42 1.51 -12.81 41.68
CA GLU A 42 1.66 -14.13 42.29
C GLU A 42 1.30 -15.24 41.30
N VAL A 43 0.25 -15.04 40.50
CA VAL A 43 -0.14 -15.96 39.42
C VAL A 43 1.00 -16.11 38.40
N LEU A 44 1.64 -15.02 37.97
CA LEU A 44 2.80 -15.06 37.05
C LEU A 44 4.01 -15.77 37.68
N GLU A 45 4.31 -15.52 38.95
CA GLU A 45 5.37 -16.21 39.68
C GLU A 45 5.11 -17.72 39.76
N ARG A 46 3.85 -18.12 39.99
CA ARG A 46 3.47 -19.54 39.99
C ARG A 46 3.58 -20.17 38.60
N ILE A 47 3.18 -19.44 37.55
CA ILE A 47 3.39 -19.88 36.17
C ILE A 47 4.89 -20.07 35.90
N CYS A 48 5.76 -19.15 36.34
CA CYS A 48 7.21 -19.30 36.17
C CYS A 48 7.72 -20.62 36.76
N GLN A 49 7.26 -20.98 37.97
CA GLN A 49 7.67 -22.23 38.62
C GLN A 49 7.23 -23.49 37.84
N ILE A 50 6.05 -23.46 37.21
CA ILE A 50 5.55 -24.56 36.38
C ILE A 50 6.34 -24.63 35.07
N VAL A 51 6.61 -23.49 34.45
CA VAL A 51 7.30 -23.39 33.14
C VAL A 51 8.80 -23.74 33.25
N ASP A 52 9.42 -23.49 34.39
CA ASP A 52 10.83 -23.84 34.69
C ASP A 52 11.00 -25.32 35.10
N SER A 53 9.92 -26.12 35.13
CA SER A 53 9.99 -27.54 35.46
C SER A 53 10.50 -28.39 34.29
N PHE A 54 11.19 -29.49 34.59
CA PHE A 54 11.78 -30.36 33.56
C PHE A 54 10.73 -31.12 32.73
N ASP A 55 9.57 -31.40 33.33
CA ASP A 55 8.47 -32.17 32.76
C ASP A 55 7.47 -31.32 31.97
N TYR A 56 7.58 -29.98 32.05
CA TYR A 56 6.65 -29.05 31.41
C TYR A 56 6.47 -29.31 29.90
N VAL A 57 7.57 -29.51 29.17
CA VAL A 57 7.56 -29.75 27.71
C VAL A 57 6.83 -31.04 27.35
N THR A 58 6.78 -32.02 28.26
CA THR A 58 6.08 -33.30 28.05
C THR A 58 4.66 -33.33 28.61
N SER A 59 4.32 -32.41 29.51
CA SER A 59 3.02 -32.35 30.18
C SER A 59 2.02 -31.50 29.39
N SER A 60 1.16 -32.17 28.61
CA SER A 60 0.09 -31.48 27.86
C SER A 60 -0.92 -30.78 28.78
N ASN A 61 -1.12 -31.32 29.98
CA ASN A 61 -1.99 -30.73 31.00
C ASN A 61 -1.41 -29.39 31.51
N ASP A 62 -0.13 -29.38 31.90
CA ASP A 62 0.52 -28.16 32.40
C ASP A 62 0.63 -27.10 31.32
N GLN A 63 0.92 -27.49 30.07
CA GLN A 63 0.93 -26.56 28.93
C GLN A 63 -0.43 -25.89 28.74
N SER A 64 -1.52 -26.67 28.80
CA SER A 64 -2.87 -26.14 28.64
C SER A 64 -3.27 -25.22 29.78
N VAL A 65 -2.94 -25.59 31.02
CA VAL A 65 -3.16 -24.78 32.23
C VAL A 65 -2.42 -23.45 32.11
N VAL A 66 -1.12 -23.49 31.81
CA VAL A 66 -0.28 -22.29 31.65
C VAL A 66 -0.80 -21.41 30.53
N GLU A 67 -1.14 -21.96 29.36
CA GLU A 67 -1.67 -21.17 28.22
C GLU A 67 -2.96 -20.42 28.61
N ILE A 68 -3.88 -21.10 29.32
CA ILE A 68 -5.13 -20.49 29.78
C ILE A 68 -4.86 -19.39 30.83
N CYS A 69 -3.97 -19.65 31.79
CA CYS A 69 -3.65 -18.69 32.84
C CYS A 69 -2.88 -17.47 32.29
N VAL A 70 -1.87 -17.65 31.44
CA VAL A 70 -1.16 -16.56 30.74
C VAL A 70 -2.15 -15.72 29.93
N THR A 71 -3.06 -16.38 29.20
CA THR A 71 -4.14 -15.69 28.47
C THR A 71 -5.01 -14.85 29.41
N ARG A 72 -5.43 -15.40 30.56
CA ARG A 72 -6.30 -14.69 31.49
C ARG A 72 -5.58 -13.50 32.13
N VAL A 73 -4.34 -13.70 32.58
CA VAL A 73 -3.49 -12.68 33.21
C VAL A 73 -3.22 -11.54 32.24
N THR A 74 -2.71 -11.84 31.05
CA THR A 74 -2.42 -10.80 30.03
C THR A 74 -3.68 -10.04 29.62
N SER A 75 -4.86 -10.67 29.68
CA SER A 75 -6.12 -9.96 29.50
C SER A 75 -6.47 -9.05 30.66
N ALA A 76 -6.38 -9.53 31.90
CA ALA A 76 -6.70 -8.72 33.08
C ALA A 76 -5.76 -7.51 33.19
N ILE A 77 -4.46 -7.68 32.98
CA ILE A 77 -3.46 -6.59 32.97
C ILE A 77 -3.87 -5.48 32.00
N ARG A 78 -4.32 -5.87 30.82
CA ARG A 78 -4.66 -4.97 29.73
C ARG A 78 -5.99 -4.25 29.93
N GLU A 79 -7.01 -4.93 30.45
CA GLU A 79 -8.31 -4.32 30.72
C GLU A 79 -8.28 -3.40 31.95
N THR A 80 -7.36 -3.64 32.89
CA THR A 80 -7.14 -2.79 34.08
C THR A 80 -6.04 -1.74 33.90
N ASP A 81 -5.37 -1.72 32.74
CA ASP A 81 -4.19 -0.89 32.45
C ASP A 81 -3.07 -0.96 33.52
N SER A 82 -2.88 -2.12 34.13
CA SER A 82 -2.05 -2.31 35.33
C SER A 82 -0.63 -2.82 35.04
N ILE A 83 -0.17 -2.77 33.79
CA ILE A 83 1.13 -3.31 33.35
C ILE A 83 2.31 -2.86 34.21
N SER A 84 2.32 -1.60 34.66
CA SER A 84 3.43 -1.03 35.44
C SER A 84 3.63 -1.74 36.78
N SER A 85 2.57 -2.33 37.35
CA SER A 85 2.63 -3.08 38.60
C SER A 85 3.14 -4.50 38.43
N HIS A 86 3.00 -5.07 37.22
CA HIS A 86 3.24 -6.49 36.95
C HIS A 86 4.41 -6.74 35.96
N VAL A 87 5.02 -5.68 35.41
CA VAL A 87 6.07 -5.78 34.39
C VAL A 87 7.24 -6.65 34.85
N ASN A 88 7.69 -6.54 36.10
CA ASN A 88 8.81 -7.33 36.61
C ASN A 88 8.52 -8.84 36.52
N ALA A 89 7.35 -9.29 36.97
CA ALA A 89 6.98 -10.70 36.90
C ALA A 89 6.79 -11.19 35.46
N MET A 90 6.29 -10.34 34.56
CA MET A 90 6.22 -10.65 33.13
C MET A 90 7.62 -10.81 32.52
N ILE A 91 8.57 -9.97 32.90
CA ILE A 91 9.96 -10.08 32.44
C ILE A 91 10.64 -11.33 33.00
N SER A 92 10.44 -11.66 34.28
CA SER A 92 10.92 -12.91 34.87
C SER A 92 10.43 -14.13 34.09
N LEU A 93 9.17 -14.13 33.65
CA LEU A 93 8.62 -15.21 32.81
C LEU A 93 9.30 -15.29 31.44
N LEU A 94 9.61 -14.15 30.81
CA LEU A 94 10.38 -14.12 29.56
C LEU A 94 11.81 -14.63 29.74
N GLU A 95 12.48 -14.25 30.83
CA GLU A 95 13.82 -14.75 31.17
C GLU A 95 13.81 -16.27 31.35
N VAL A 96 12.80 -16.83 32.04
CA VAL A 96 12.62 -18.29 32.12
C VAL A 96 12.47 -18.88 30.72
N CYS A 97 11.64 -18.31 29.86
CA CYS A 97 11.47 -18.81 28.49
C CYS A 97 12.78 -18.83 27.68
N LEU A 98 13.65 -17.83 27.85
CA LEU A 98 14.95 -17.76 27.16
C LEU A 98 15.93 -18.87 27.56
N LYS A 99 15.76 -19.51 28.73
CA LYS A 99 16.60 -20.64 29.16
C LYS A 99 16.36 -21.92 28.35
N TYR A 100 15.22 -22.02 27.67
CA TYR A 100 14.77 -23.23 26.99
C TYR A 100 14.87 -23.10 25.46
N ASN A 101 14.81 -24.24 24.78
CA ASN A 101 14.86 -24.25 23.31
C ASN A 101 13.59 -23.63 22.70
N LEU A 102 13.76 -22.49 22.04
CA LEU A 102 12.69 -21.78 21.33
C LEU A 102 12.54 -22.22 19.87
N GLN A 103 13.39 -23.12 19.38
CA GLN A 103 13.37 -23.59 18.00
C GLN A 103 12.12 -24.43 17.69
N PRO A 104 11.40 -24.14 16.59
CA PRO A 104 10.29 -24.97 16.13
C PRO A 104 10.72 -26.39 15.78
N SER A 105 9.95 -27.39 16.21
CA SER A 105 10.25 -28.81 15.94
C SER A 105 9.71 -29.32 14.59
N GLY A 106 8.88 -28.53 13.90
CA GLY A 106 8.27 -28.85 12.60
C GLY A 106 7.70 -27.62 11.88
N LYS A 107 7.09 -27.81 10.70
CA LYS A 107 6.33 -26.72 10.03
C LYS A 107 5.11 -26.38 10.88
N ASP A 108 5.11 -25.19 11.48
CA ASP A 108 4.01 -24.56 12.24
C ASP A 108 3.76 -25.06 13.67
N GLU A 109 4.72 -25.73 14.33
CA GLU A 109 4.63 -26.05 15.76
C GLU A 109 5.72 -25.35 16.58
N ASP A 110 5.35 -24.22 17.19
CA ASP A 110 6.19 -23.53 18.18
C ASP A 110 6.28 -24.34 19.49
N PRO A 111 7.47 -24.37 20.13
CA PRO A 111 7.61 -24.95 21.46
C PRO A 111 6.81 -24.15 22.50
N ALA A 112 6.47 -24.81 23.61
CA ALA A 112 5.61 -24.23 24.65
C ALA A 112 6.14 -22.89 25.19
N HIS A 113 7.45 -22.79 25.45
CA HIS A 113 8.10 -21.55 25.88
C HIS A 113 8.02 -20.42 24.84
N ALA A 114 8.10 -20.73 23.54
CA ALA A 114 7.96 -19.73 22.49
C ALA A 114 6.53 -19.16 22.40
N LYS A 115 5.51 -20.01 22.62
CA LYS A 115 4.11 -19.58 22.69
C LYS A 115 3.87 -18.61 23.85
N ILE A 116 4.37 -18.96 25.04
CA ILE A 116 4.31 -18.09 26.22
C ILE A 116 5.02 -16.76 25.94
N ALA A 117 6.25 -16.82 25.44
CA ALA A 117 7.04 -15.62 25.13
C ALA A 117 6.28 -14.71 24.14
N SER A 118 5.71 -15.27 23.08
CA SER A 118 4.91 -14.53 22.11
C SER A 118 3.71 -13.81 22.76
N ASP A 119 2.95 -14.49 23.62
CA ASP A 119 1.79 -13.90 24.28
C ASP A 119 2.19 -12.78 25.25
N VAL A 120 3.23 -13.00 26.06
CA VAL A 120 3.75 -12.02 27.03
C VAL A 120 4.34 -10.80 26.32
N LEU A 121 5.16 -11.01 25.27
CA LEU A 121 5.70 -9.92 24.45
C LEU A 121 4.59 -9.09 23.81
N SER A 122 3.55 -9.73 23.28
CA SER A 122 2.44 -9.02 22.64
C SER A 122 1.70 -8.11 23.63
N CYS A 123 1.50 -8.56 24.87
CA CYS A 123 0.87 -7.78 25.93
C CYS A 123 1.76 -6.62 26.39
N LEU A 124 3.07 -6.88 26.53
CA LEU A 124 4.05 -5.89 26.96
C LEU A 124 4.17 -4.73 25.95
N PHE A 125 4.29 -5.05 24.66
CA PHE A 125 4.45 -4.04 23.61
C PHE A 125 3.17 -3.34 23.19
N MET A 126 2.01 -3.68 23.75
CA MET A 126 0.86 -2.77 23.71
C MET A 126 1.08 -1.48 24.51
N ASN A 127 2.05 -1.51 25.43
CA ASN A 127 2.38 -0.41 26.33
C ASN A 127 3.74 0.24 25.98
N TYR A 128 4.16 0.16 24.72
CA TYR A 128 5.46 0.66 24.23
C TYR A 128 5.70 2.16 24.46
N THR A 129 4.65 2.93 24.72
CA THR A 129 4.72 4.37 25.03
C THR A 129 5.07 4.64 26.50
N LYS A 130 4.93 3.67 27.41
CA LYS A 130 5.25 3.81 28.83
C LYS A 130 6.76 3.60 29.04
N LYS A 131 7.53 4.69 29.10
CA LYS A 131 9.00 4.65 29.20
C LYS A 131 9.52 3.75 30.33
N GLY A 132 8.97 3.85 31.54
CA GLY A 132 9.40 3.01 32.68
C GLY A 132 9.18 1.50 32.47
N VAL A 133 8.15 1.12 31.71
CA VAL A 133 7.93 -0.30 31.33
C VAL A 133 8.99 -0.73 30.33
N MET A 134 9.31 0.12 29.33
CA MET A 134 10.33 -0.17 28.33
C MET A 134 11.75 -0.22 28.91
N GLU A 135 12.06 0.61 29.90
CA GLU A 135 13.36 0.57 30.62
C GLU A 135 13.62 -0.79 31.26
N ILE A 136 12.59 -1.42 31.83
CA ILE A 136 12.68 -2.75 32.43
C ILE A 136 12.66 -3.86 31.36
N ALA A 137 11.86 -3.68 30.30
CA ALA A 137 11.61 -4.75 29.33
C ALA A 137 12.71 -4.92 28.27
N LEU A 138 13.24 -3.81 27.74
CA LEU A 138 14.19 -3.86 26.62
C LEU A 138 15.43 -4.74 26.87
N PRO A 139 16.09 -4.74 28.05
CA PRO A 139 17.26 -5.58 28.32
C PRO A 139 17.04 -7.08 28.05
N VAL A 140 15.83 -7.57 28.31
CA VAL A 140 15.47 -8.99 28.11
C VAL A 140 14.91 -9.22 26.71
N VAL A 141 14.06 -8.32 26.23
CA VAL A 141 13.41 -8.47 24.92
C VAL A 141 14.43 -8.53 23.77
N VAL A 142 15.48 -7.70 23.81
CA VAL A 142 16.48 -7.68 22.73
C VAL A 142 17.24 -9.00 22.60
N GLN A 143 17.31 -9.82 23.65
CA GLN A 143 17.96 -11.13 23.61
C GLN A 143 17.19 -12.12 22.73
N PHE A 144 15.88 -11.96 22.58
CA PHE A 144 15.08 -12.77 21.65
C PHE A 144 15.46 -12.54 20.18
N LEU A 145 16.23 -11.48 19.83
CA LEU A 145 16.76 -11.29 18.48
C LEU A 145 17.81 -12.33 18.09
N ASP A 146 18.40 -13.03 19.06
CA ASP A 146 19.44 -14.03 18.84
C ASP A 146 18.90 -15.48 18.87
N CYS A 147 17.61 -15.67 19.12
CA CYS A 147 17.03 -17.01 19.15
C CYS A 147 16.81 -17.59 17.75
N GLU A 148 16.80 -18.92 17.63
CA GLU A 148 16.62 -19.62 16.34
C GLU A 148 15.16 -19.66 15.83
N ASN A 149 14.22 -19.02 16.55
CA ASN A 149 12.84 -18.91 16.13
C ASN A 149 12.60 -17.67 15.24
N LYS A 150 12.56 -17.89 13.92
CA LYS A 150 12.39 -16.81 12.93
C LYS A 150 11.11 -15.99 13.12
N GLU A 151 10.00 -16.63 13.51
CA GLU A 151 8.75 -15.91 13.71
C GLU A 151 8.82 -15.00 14.94
N LEU A 152 9.37 -15.51 16.04
CA LEU A 152 9.57 -14.74 17.26
C LEU A 152 10.53 -13.56 17.04
N VAL A 153 11.66 -13.79 16.36
CA VAL A 153 12.61 -12.75 15.96
C VAL A 153 11.92 -11.66 15.12
N ARG A 154 11.09 -12.05 14.14
CA ARG A 154 10.32 -11.10 13.31
C ARG A 154 9.32 -10.29 14.12
N ASN A 155 8.63 -10.92 15.07
CA ASN A 155 7.68 -10.25 15.96
C ASN A 155 8.39 -9.25 16.88
N VAL A 156 9.49 -9.66 17.53
CA VAL A 156 10.33 -8.79 18.35
C VAL A 156 10.86 -7.61 17.55
N SER A 157 11.30 -7.83 16.31
CA SER A 157 11.77 -6.76 15.42
C SER A 157 10.69 -5.71 15.13
N SER A 158 9.46 -6.18 14.93
CA SER A 158 8.30 -5.30 14.76
C SER A 158 8.01 -4.50 16.03
N TYR A 159 8.11 -5.14 17.20
CA TYR A 159 7.91 -4.51 18.50
C TYR A 159 8.98 -3.47 18.85
N LEU A 160 10.26 -3.76 18.60
CA LEU A 160 11.35 -2.80 18.79
C LEU A 160 11.19 -1.59 17.86
N SER A 161 10.72 -1.80 16.62
CA SER A 161 10.43 -0.72 15.67
C SER A 161 9.31 0.22 16.17
N LEU A 162 8.34 -0.30 16.94
CA LEU A 162 7.31 0.50 17.61
C LEU A 162 7.89 1.26 18.81
N ALA A 163 8.67 0.58 19.66
CA ALA A 163 9.29 1.20 20.83
C ALA A 163 10.24 2.36 20.46
N ALA A 164 10.89 2.28 19.30
CA ALA A 164 11.75 3.33 18.77
C ALA A 164 11.07 4.70 18.57
N ILE A 165 9.73 4.75 18.51
CA ILE A 165 8.98 6.01 18.37
C ILE A 165 9.13 6.89 19.61
N GLY A 166 9.28 6.31 20.80
CA GLY A 166 9.37 7.05 22.07
C GLY A 166 10.58 6.71 22.94
N CYS A 167 11.30 5.63 22.62
CA CYS A 167 12.39 5.08 23.43
C CYS A 167 13.69 4.87 22.63
N SER A 168 13.96 5.69 21.59
CA SER A 168 15.14 5.55 20.72
C SER A 168 16.46 5.57 21.52
N SER A 169 16.58 6.46 22.50
CA SER A 169 17.75 6.57 23.38
C SER A 169 18.01 5.34 24.24
N LEU A 170 16.95 4.62 24.66
CA LEU A 170 17.11 3.35 25.38
C LEU A 170 17.60 2.24 24.45
N LEU A 171 17.06 2.19 23.23
CA LEU A 171 17.47 1.21 22.20
C LEU A 171 18.90 1.42 21.70
N ALA A 172 19.41 2.65 21.78
CA ALA A 172 20.77 2.99 21.38
C ALA A 172 21.86 2.18 22.12
N SER A 173 21.58 1.77 23.35
CA SER A 173 22.48 0.92 24.16
C SER A 173 22.58 -0.52 23.63
N TYR A 174 21.64 -0.95 22.78
CA TYR A 174 21.55 -2.30 22.24
C TYR A 174 21.84 -2.36 20.73
N MET A 175 22.45 -1.31 20.18
CA MET A 175 22.67 -1.19 18.74
C MET A 175 23.54 -2.31 18.17
N GLU A 176 24.55 -2.79 18.90
CA GLU A 176 25.38 -3.94 18.47
C GLU A 176 24.56 -5.21 18.26
N LEU A 177 23.62 -5.52 19.17
CA LEU A 177 22.74 -6.68 19.03
C LEU A 177 21.78 -6.51 17.84
N ILE A 178 21.27 -5.30 17.64
CA ILE A 178 20.37 -4.97 16.51
C ILE A 178 21.13 -5.13 15.18
N ILE A 179 22.34 -4.59 15.07
CA ILE A 179 23.18 -4.74 13.87
C ILE A 179 23.50 -6.21 13.63
N SER A 180 23.94 -6.95 14.65
CA SER A 180 24.20 -8.39 14.53
C SER A 180 22.99 -9.16 13.98
N SER A 181 21.78 -8.84 14.47
CA SER A 181 20.53 -9.43 13.94
C SER A 181 20.27 -9.04 12.48
N VAL A 182 20.50 -7.78 12.10
CA VAL A 182 20.41 -7.31 10.70
C VAL A 182 21.38 -8.07 9.80
N LEU A 183 22.64 -8.23 10.23
CA LEU A 183 23.68 -8.97 9.50
C LEU A 183 23.36 -10.47 9.35
N LYS A 184 22.58 -11.05 10.28
CA LYS A 184 22.05 -12.43 10.18
C LYS A 184 20.86 -12.57 9.23
N GLY A 185 20.42 -11.48 8.58
CA GLY A 185 19.34 -11.49 7.58
C GLY A 185 18.00 -10.95 8.07
N ASN A 186 17.95 -10.34 9.27
CA ASN A 186 16.74 -9.70 9.77
C ASN A 186 16.56 -8.29 9.21
N SER A 187 16.17 -8.20 7.94
CA SER A 187 16.08 -6.95 7.18
C SER A 187 15.12 -5.93 7.80
N ALA A 188 14.05 -6.38 8.48
CA ALA A 188 13.05 -5.52 9.10
C ALA A 188 13.64 -4.51 10.11
N LEU A 189 14.79 -4.81 10.72
CA LEU A 189 15.48 -3.93 11.67
C LEU A 189 16.29 -2.80 11.00
N THR A 190 16.44 -2.79 9.68
CA THR A 190 17.14 -1.69 8.97
C THR A 190 16.47 -0.33 9.20
N LEU A 191 15.13 -0.29 9.26
CA LEU A 191 14.37 0.91 9.62
C LEU A 191 14.68 1.38 11.05
N LEU A 192 14.95 0.43 11.96
CA LEU A 192 15.31 0.76 13.34
C LEU A 192 16.70 1.40 13.41
N LEU A 193 17.67 0.90 12.63
CA LEU A 193 19.02 1.48 12.57
C LEU A 193 18.97 2.95 12.17
N GLN A 194 18.18 3.29 11.15
CA GLN A 194 17.99 4.68 10.72
C GLN A 194 17.46 5.56 11.87
N LYS A 195 16.46 5.09 12.61
CA LYS A 195 15.84 5.87 13.70
C LYS A 195 16.75 6.08 14.90
N VAL A 196 17.58 5.09 15.22
CA VAL A 196 18.43 5.11 16.43
C VAL A 196 19.81 5.68 16.15
N TYR A 197 20.22 5.80 14.87
CA TYR A 197 21.51 6.40 14.48
C TYR A 197 21.85 7.72 15.20
N PRO A 198 20.93 8.70 15.35
CA PRO A 198 21.26 9.96 16.02
C PRO A 198 21.74 9.80 17.47
N ASP A 199 21.28 8.76 18.17
CA ASP A 199 21.52 8.53 19.60
C ASP A 199 22.82 7.72 19.86
N ASN A 200 23.28 6.91 18.89
CA ASN A 200 24.55 6.17 18.98
C ASN A 200 25.17 5.96 17.59
N LYS A 201 25.95 6.94 17.14
CA LYS A 201 26.48 6.97 15.78
C LYS A 201 27.64 5.99 15.57
N GLN A 202 28.53 5.87 16.56
CA GLN A 202 29.82 5.19 16.41
C GLN A 202 29.65 3.72 15.99
N VAL A 203 28.70 3.03 16.61
CA VAL A 203 28.41 1.63 16.29
C VAL A 203 28.04 1.45 14.82
N ILE A 204 27.21 2.32 14.24
CA ILE A 204 26.89 2.24 12.81
C ILE A 204 28.10 2.57 11.93
N LEU A 205 28.94 3.53 12.33
CA LEU A 205 30.15 3.88 11.57
C LEU A 205 31.13 2.71 11.46
N ASP A 206 31.27 1.93 12.52
CA ASP A 206 32.18 0.78 12.58
C ASP A 206 31.71 -0.39 11.67
N HIS A 207 30.40 -0.48 11.39
CA HIS A 207 29.78 -1.56 10.59
C HIS A 207 29.32 -1.12 9.18
N VAL A 208 29.71 0.06 8.70
CA VAL A 208 29.37 0.55 7.34
C VAL A 208 29.72 -0.47 6.24
N PRO A 209 30.92 -1.09 6.20
CA PRO A 209 31.28 -2.06 5.17
C PRO A 209 30.32 -3.25 5.09
N GLU A 210 29.91 -3.79 6.24
CA GLU A 210 28.97 -4.90 6.38
C GLU A 210 27.58 -4.48 5.90
N LEU A 211 27.11 -3.30 6.31
CA LEU A 211 25.78 -2.78 5.96
C LEU A 211 25.66 -2.45 4.47
N VAL A 212 26.73 -1.96 3.82
CA VAL A 212 26.72 -1.73 2.36
C VAL A 212 26.61 -3.04 1.61
N ARG A 213 27.29 -4.11 2.05
CA ARG A 213 27.19 -5.44 1.42
C ARG A 213 25.79 -6.04 1.51
N LEU A 214 25.01 -5.69 2.53
CA LEU A 214 23.63 -6.15 2.64
C LEU A 214 22.69 -5.53 1.61
N MET A 215 23.03 -4.38 1.02
CA MET A 215 22.14 -3.67 0.08
C MET A 215 21.75 -4.52 -1.13
N ASP A 216 22.61 -5.44 -1.58
CA ASP A 216 22.32 -6.37 -2.68
C ASP A 216 21.29 -7.45 -2.31
N THR A 217 21.07 -7.69 -1.01
CA THR A 217 20.21 -8.75 -0.48
C THR A 217 18.88 -8.25 0.08
N CYS A 218 18.75 -6.94 0.30
CA CYS A 218 17.59 -6.31 0.89
C CYS A 218 16.45 -6.10 -0.12
N GLU A 219 15.19 -6.12 0.34
CA GLU A 219 14.07 -5.65 -0.49
C GLU A 219 14.09 -4.11 -0.59
N LEU A 220 13.17 -3.55 -1.39
CA LEU A 220 13.16 -2.12 -1.71
C LEU A 220 13.02 -1.22 -0.48
N GLN A 221 12.17 -1.57 0.49
CA GLN A 221 11.92 -0.71 1.66
C GLN A 221 13.11 -0.68 2.63
N GLU A 222 13.78 -1.80 2.82
CA GLU A 222 15.00 -1.89 3.63
C GLU A 222 16.16 -1.18 2.94
N SER A 223 16.29 -1.31 1.63
CA SER A 223 17.28 -0.57 0.85
C SER A 223 17.09 0.94 0.97
N ILE A 224 15.83 1.43 0.88
CA ILE A 224 15.51 2.85 1.12
C ILE A 224 15.95 3.28 2.52
N SER A 225 15.66 2.47 3.54
CA SER A 225 16.01 2.77 4.94
C SER A 225 17.54 2.85 5.14
N LEU A 226 18.28 1.92 4.55
CA LEU A 226 19.75 1.91 4.57
C LEU A 226 20.33 3.13 3.84
N ILE A 227 19.80 3.48 2.65
CA ILE A 227 20.26 4.66 1.91
C ILE A 227 19.98 5.94 2.69
N GLN A 228 18.83 6.06 3.36
CA GLN A 228 18.54 7.21 4.21
C GLN A 228 19.50 7.27 5.42
N MET A 229 19.87 6.12 5.99
CA MET A 229 20.90 6.04 7.02
C MET A 229 22.27 6.49 6.48
N PHE A 230 22.68 5.98 5.31
CA PHE A 230 23.93 6.39 4.67
C PHE A 230 23.93 7.87 4.29
N ALA A 231 22.79 8.49 3.96
CA ALA A 231 22.72 9.94 3.77
C ALA A 231 23.03 10.72 5.06
N MET A 232 22.59 10.23 6.22
CA MET A 232 22.97 10.83 7.50
C MET A 232 24.46 10.63 7.80
N VAL A 233 25.03 9.47 7.46
CA VAL A 233 26.47 9.21 7.56
C VAL A 233 27.27 10.11 6.62
N ALA A 234 26.82 10.27 5.38
CA ALA A 234 27.47 11.09 4.36
C ALA A 234 27.60 12.54 4.81
N LYS A 235 26.57 13.09 5.45
CA LYS A 235 26.56 14.46 5.95
C LYS A 235 27.61 14.73 7.03
N GLU A 236 27.96 13.72 7.84
CA GLU A 236 28.91 13.86 8.95
C GLU A 236 30.31 13.34 8.60
N ASN A 237 30.41 12.22 7.91
CA ASN A 237 31.65 11.52 7.55
C ASN A 237 31.68 11.08 6.07
N PRO A 238 31.68 12.01 5.09
CA PRO A 238 31.60 11.65 3.66
C PRO A 238 32.74 10.75 3.17
N ARG A 239 33.93 10.85 3.79
CA ARG A 239 35.11 10.04 3.42
C ARG A 239 34.91 8.54 3.64
N LEU A 240 34.11 8.16 4.64
CA LEU A 240 33.84 6.76 4.96
C LEU A 240 33.04 6.06 3.84
N LEU A 241 32.19 6.82 3.14
CA LEU A 241 31.35 6.31 2.06
C LEU A 241 32.02 6.36 0.67
N GLN A 242 33.16 7.03 0.55
CA GLN A 242 33.88 7.20 -0.72
C GLN A 242 34.21 5.88 -1.44
N PRO A 243 34.64 4.79 -0.76
CA PRO A 243 34.91 3.51 -1.44
C PRO A 243 33.67 2.86 -2.07
N TYR A 244 32.47 3.24 -1.61
CA TYR A 244 31.19 2.63 -2.00
C TYR A 244 30.41 3.45 -3.02
N VAL A 245 31.01 4.52 -3.57
CA VAL A 245 30.42 5.32 -4.67
C VAL A 245 29.88 4.45 -5.82
N PRO A 246 30.59 3.41 -6.31
CA PRO A 246 30.07 2.55 -7.38
C PRO A 246 28.74 1.90 -7.01
N VAL A 247 28.63 1.38 -5.77
CA VAL A 247 27.41 0.73 -5.26
C VAL A 247 26.26 1.73 -5.23
N PHE A 248 26.48 2.94 -4.70
CA PHE A 248 25.44 3.97 -4.68
C PHE A 248 24.98 4.38 -6.08
N CYS A 249 25.89 4.44 -7.05
CA CYS A 249 25.56 4.77 -8.43
C CYS A 249 24.62 3.76 -9.11
N ASP A 250 24.66 2.48 -8.73
CA ASP A 250 23.75 1.47 -9.28
C ASP A 250 22.29 1.74 -8.90
N TYR A 251 22.04 2.39 -7.75
CA TYR A 251 20.71 2.78 -7.28
C TYR A 251 20.18 4.09 -7.91
N LEU A 252 20.98 4.81 -8.72
CA LEU A 252 20.51 6.04 -9.41
C LEU A 252 19.40 5.77 -10.44
N LYS A 253 19.26 4.52 -10.91
CA LYS A 253 18.20 4.11 -11.83
C LYS A 253 16.85 3.93 -11.14
N GLN A 254 16.84 3.83 -9.80
CA GLN A 254 15.63 3.59 -9.02
C GLN A 254 15.06 4.93 -8.51
N PRO A 255 13.90 5.40 -9.03
CA PRO A 255 13.41 6.75 -8.78
C PRO A 255 13.09 7.04 -7.30
N GLU A 256 12.80 6.01 -6.51
CA GLU A 256 12.51 6.10 -5.07
C GLU A 256 13.75 6.46 -4.25
N MET A 257 14.95 6.08 -4.71
CA MET A 257 16.21 6.25 -3.96
C MET A 257 17.16 7.25 -4.61
N ALA A 258 17.05 7.48 -5.92
CA ALA A 258 17.90 8.39 -6.67
C ALA A 258 18.07 9.79 -6.04
N PRO A 259 17.02 10.47 -5.51
CA PRO A 259 17.21 11.77 -4.85
C PRO A 259 18.15 11.70 -3.64
N THR A 260 17.98 10.69 -2.78
CA THR A 260 18.78 10.51 -1.57
C THR A 260 20.20 10.08 -1.91
N VAL A 261 20.35 9.20 -2.89
CA VAL A 261 21.66 8.81 -3.44
C VAL A 261 22.41 10.03 -3.99
N LEU A 262 21.75 10.88 -4.78
CA LEU A 262 22.39 12.07 -5.33
C LEU A 262 22.85 13.02 -4.22
N ASN A 263 22.11 13.16 -3.12
CA ASN A 263 22.55 13.93 -1.96
C ASN A 263 23.78 13.31 -1.28
N ILE A 264 23.85 11.98 -1.12
CA ILE A 264 25.06 11.29 -0.65
C ILE A 264 26.25 11.64 -1.55
N LEU A 265 26.07 11.59 -2.87
CA LEU A 265 27.13 11.90 -3.82
C LEU A 265 27.54 13.38 -3.76
N VAL A 266 26.62 14.31 -3.51
CA VAL A 266 26.93 15.74 -3.26
C VAL A 266 27.80 15.90 -2.02
N ASP A 267 27.44 15.24 -0.91
CA ASP A 267 28.21 15.29 0.34
C ASP A 267 29.62 14.72 0.13
N ILE A 268 29.76 13.61 -0.60
CA ILE A 268 31.07 13.05 -0.99
C ILE A 268 31.85 14.01 -1.90
N ALA A 269 31.20 14.62 -2.89
CA ALA A 269 31.81 15.56 -3.82
C ALA A 269 32.37 16.80 -3.13
N SER A 270 31.74 17.23 -2.03
CA SER A 270 32.19 18.39 -1.24
C SER A 270 33.57 18.19 -0.59
N VAL A 271 33.97 16.94 -0.32
CA VAL A 271 35.25 16.60 0.32
C VAL A 271 36.25 16.00 -0.66
N ASN A 272 35.81 15.15 -1.58
CA ASN A 272 36.67 14.54 -2.59
C ASN A 272 35.92 14.36 -3.92
N PRO A 273 35.84 15.41 -4.76
CA PRO A 273 35.12 15.33 -6.02
C PRO A 273 35.80 14.38 -7.04
N ARG A 274 37.07 14.03 -6.85
CA ARG A 274 37.84 13.19 -7.78
C ARG A 274 37.28 11.77 -7.90
N SER A 275 36.67 11.23 -6.84
CA SER A 275 36.05 9.90 -6.86
C SER A 275 34.86 9.79 -7.82
N LEU A 276 34.24 10.93 -8.17
CA LEU A 276 33.04 11.00 -9.00
C LEU A 276 33.33 11.34 -10.47
N LEU A 277 34.60 11.57 -10.83
CA LEU A 277 35.00 11.98 -12.18
C LEU A 277 34.56 10.97 -13.26
N ALA A 278 34.63 9.67 -12.97
CA ALA A 278 34.22 8.62 -13.88
C ALA A 278 32.70 8.58 -14.16
N TYR A 279 31.89 9.21 -13.31
CA TYR A 279 30.43 9.15 -13.35
C TYR A 279 29.78 10.42 -13.94
N VAL A 280 30.57 11.43 -14.32
CA VAL A 280 30.05 12.70 -14.88
C VAL A 280 29.16 12.47 -16.10
N THR A 281 29.60 11.66 -17.05
CA THR A 281 28.81 11.39 -18.27
C THR A 281 27.51 10.66 -17.93
N ALA A 282 27.53 9.73 -16.98
CA ALA A 282 26.34 9.04 -16.52
C ALA A 282 25.34 10.00 -15.86
N LEU A 283 25.82 10.95 -15.03
CA LEU A 283 24.99 12.01 -14.45
C LEU A 283 24.39 12.94 -15.52
N GLN A 284 25.18 13.32 -16.53
CA GLN A 284 24.69 14.13 -17.65
C GLN A 284 23.58 13.42 -18.42
N THR A 285 23.75 12.11 -18.71
CA THR A 285 22.71 11.29 -19.32
C THR A 285 21.48 11.18 -18.42
N LEU A 286 21.65 11.00 -17.11
CA LEU A 286 20.55 10.94 -16.15
C LEU A 286 19.69 12.21 -16.21
N LEU A 287 20.30 13.39 -16.32
CA LEU A 287 19.58 14.66 -16.43
C LEU A 287 18.77 14.82 -17.71
N THR A 288 19.15 14.16 -18.80
CA THR A 288 18.34 14.16 -20.03
C THR A 288 17.01 13.41 -19.85
N VAL A 289 16.99 12.42 -18.96
CA VAL A 289 15.81 11.58 -18.69
C VAL A 289 15.00 12.13 -17.51
N TYR A 290 15.68 12.62 -16.46
CA TYR A 290 15.06 13.09 -15.22
C TYR A 290 15.54 14.51 -14.84
N PRO A 291 14.95 15.57 -15.42
CA PRO A 291 15.33 16.96 -15.14
C PRO A 291 15.17 17.39 -13.67
N VAL A 292 14.35 16.67 -12.89
CA VAL A 292 14.15 16.94 -11.45
C VAL A 292 15.43 16.80 -10.62
N TYR A 293 16.43 16.08 -11.13
CA TYR A 293 17.73 15.87 -10.45
C TYR A 293 18.79 16.94 -10.79
N THR A 294 18.42 18.00 -11.48
CA THR A 294 19.34 19.04 -11.96
C THR A 294 20.16 19.66 -10.83
N GLU A 295 19.54 19.99 -9.71
CA GLU A 295 20.21 20.66 -8.59
C GLU A 295 21.40 19.86 -8.03
N PRO A 296 21.20 18.63 -7.51
CA PRO A 296 22.32 17.87 -6.94
C PRO A 296 23.34 17.44 -8.00
N ALA A 297 22.93 17.12 -9.22
CA ALA A 297 23.86 16.75 -10.29
C ALA A 297 24.75 17.94 -10.71
N VAL A 298 24.19 19.15 -10.82
CA VAL A 298 24.96 20.36 -11.12
C VAL A 298 25.94 20.67 -9.98
N ALA A 299 25.55 20.47 -8.71
CA ALA A 299 26.46 20.63 -7.58
C ALA A 299 27.66 19.66 -7.64
N ILE A 300 27.44 18.39 -8.02
CA ILE A 300 28.51 17.41 -8.21
C ILE A 300 29.44 17.83 -9.38
N ILE A 301 28.87 18.14 -10.55
CA ILE A 301 29.64 18.54 -11.74
C ILE A 301 30.42 19.84 -11.48
N GLY A 302 29.81 20.78 -10.77
CA GLY A 302 30.45 22.03 -10.35
C GLY A 302 31.61 21.81 -9.36
N SER A 303 31.49 20.85 -8.45
CA SER A 303 32.57 20.46 -7.54
C SER A 303 33.73 19.81 -8.30
N ILE A 304 33.44 18.94 -9.27
CA ILE A 304 34.44 18.32 -10.15
C ILE A 304 35.18 19.37 -11.00
N ALA A 305 34.48 20.42 -11.43
CA ALA A 305 35.07 21.51 -12.19
C ALA A 305 36.21 22.23 -11.44
N THR A 306 36.28 22.10 -10.11
CA THR A 306 37.34 22.72 -9.29
C THR A 306 38.65 21.93 -9.28
N LEU A 307 38.68 20.70 -9.80
CA LEU A 307 39.85 19.80 -9.75
C LEU A 307 40.97 20.21 -10.69
N SER A 308 40.66 20.58 -11.93
CA SER A 308 41.63 20.96 -12.94
C SER A 308 41.03 21.92 -13.96
N GLU A 309 41.88 22.66 -14.68
CA GLU A 309 41.43 23.57 -15.73
C GLU A 309 40.73 22.83 -16.88
N ASN A 310 41.12 21.59 -17.16
CA ASN A 310 40.49 20.75 -18.20
C ASN A 310 39.07 20.32 -17.78
N ASP A 311 38.89 19.96 -16.51
CA ASP A 311 37.58 19.59 -15.97
C ASP A 311 36.67 20.83 -15.87
N ALA A 312 37.23 21.99 -15.51
CA ALA A 312 36.54 23.28 -15.56
C ALA A 312 36.03 23.59 -16.98
N LYS A 313 36.86 23.41 -18.02
CA LYS A 313 36.46 23.61 -19.43
C LYS A 313 35.32 22.68 -19.84
N ARG A 314 35.41 21.39 -19.50
CA ARG A 314 34.37 20.39 -19.82
C ARG A 314 33.04 20.71 -19.12
N SER A 315 33.06 21.02 -17.83
CA SER A 315 31.87 21.40 -17.08
C SER A 315 31.27 22.71 -17.58
N LEU A 316 32.10 23.70 -17.92
CA LEU A 316 31.67 24.97 -18.51
C LEU A 316 30.95 24.74 -19.85
N GLN A 317 31.54 23.92 -20.74
CA GLN A 317 30.93 23.59 -22.03
C GLN A 317 29.56 22.91 -21.84
N TYR A 318 29.45 21.99 -20.88
CA TYR A 318 28.17 21.34 -20.56
C TYR A 318 27.13 22.34 -20.07
N PHE A 319 27.45 23.17 -19.06
CA PHE A 319 26.52 24.16 -18.52
C PHE A 319 26.08 25.17 -19.59
N MET A 320 27.02 25.66 -20.42
CA MET A 320 26.72 26.55 -21.53
C MET A 320 25.74 25.93 -22.54
N GLY A 321 25.89 24.63 -22.83
CA GLY A 321 24.96 23.90 -23.70
C GLY A 321 23.55 23.73 -23.13
N GLN A 322 23.38 23.81 -21.80
CA GLN A 322 22.06 23.69 -21.15
C GLN A 322 21.34 25.04 -20.99
N LEU A 323 22.06 26.18 -20.94
CA LEU A 323 21.45 27.51 -20.75
C LEU A 323 20.35 27.88 -21.77
N PRO A 324 20.44 27.54 -23.08
CA PRO A 324 19.39 27.87 -24.05
C PRO A 324 18.06 27.17 -23.79
N ASN A 325 18.12 25.94 -23.24
CA ASN A 325 16.96 25.09 -23.00
C ASN A 325 16.46 25.15 -21.54
N ALA A 326 17.14 25.91 -20.68
CA ALA A 326 16.82 26.02 -19.27
C ALA A 326 15.56 26.88 -19.05
N ASP A 327 14.63 26.33 -18.27
CA ASP A 327 13.41 27.00 -17.85
C ASP A 327 13.63 27.90 -16.62
N LYS A 328 12.55 28.48 -16.08
CA LYS A 328 12.60 29.34 -14.90
C LYS A 328 13.17 28.64 -13.65
N THR A 329 13.05 27.31 -13.56
CA THR A 329 13.45 26.52 -12.38
C THR A 329 14.88 26.01 -12.47
N THR A 330 15.33 25.66 -13.68
CA THR A 330 16.65 25.05 -13.93
C THR A 330 17.74 26.07 -14.23
N LEU A 331 17.39 27.23 -14.80
CA LEU A 331 18.34 28.29 -15.12
C LEU A 331 19.14 28.78 -13.88
N PRO A 332 18.53 29.05 -12.71
CA PRO A 332 19.27 29.41 -11.51
C PRO A 332 20.28 28.33 -11.06
N LEU A 333 19.94 27.05 -11.25
CA LEU A 333 20.77 25.92 -10.85
C LEU A 333 22.06 25.86 -11.69
N TYR A 334 21.94 25.99 -13.02
CA TYR A 334 23.11 26.04 -13.90
C TYR A 334 23.99 27.27 -13.63
N LEU A 335 23.38 28.42 -13.29
CA LEU A 335 24.15 29.61 -12.87
C LEU A 335 24.92 29.37 -11.57
N ASN A 336 24.38 28.61 -10.61
CA ASN A 336 25.12 28.19 -9.42
C ASN A 336 26.31 27.27 -9.77
N GLY A 337 26.14 26.35 -10.73
CA GLY A 337 27.26 25.56 -11.26
C GLY A 337 28.37 26.43 -11.86
N LEU A 338 28.00 27.44 -12.65
CA LEU A 338 28.94 28.41 -13.23
C LEU A 338 29.64 29.26 -12.16
N LYS A 339 28.98 29.56 -11.03
CA LYS A 339 29.59 30.27 -9.90
C LYS A 339 30.74 29.46 -9.27
N MET A 340 30.63 28.14 -9.18
CA MET A 340 31.72 27.27 -8.71
C MET A 340 32.94 27.30 -9.64
N ILE A 341 32.70 27.40 -10.96
CA ILE A 341 33.74 27.60 -11.96
C ILE A 341 34.34 29.00 -11.84
N ALA A 342 33.53 30.03 -11.62
CA ALA A 342 34.00 31.40 -11.38
C ALA A 342 34.96 31.48 -10.20
N ALA A 343 34.70 30.70 -9.14
CA ALA A 343 35.53 30.65 -7.96
C ALA A 343 36.89 29.96 -8.22
N SER A 344 36.93 28.90 -9.04
CA SER A 344 38.13 28.08 -9.25
C SER A 344 38.96 28.49 -10.48
N SER A 345 38.32 28.93 -11.56
CA SER A 345 38.93 29.33 -12.84
C SER A 345 38.24 30.58 -13.42
N PRO A 346 38.46 31.78 -12.84
CA PRO A 346 37.77 33.01 -13.25
C PRO A 346 37.99 33.41 -14.71
N HIS A 347 39.19 33.15 -15.24
CA HIS A 347 39.58 33.52 -16.61
C HIS A 347 38.79 32.78 -17.68
N LEU A 348 38.45 31.51 -17.45
CA LEU A 348 37.65 30.70 -18.37
C LEU A 348 36.22 31.21 -18.47
N LEU A 349 35.61 31.53 -17.34
CA LEU A 349 34.23 32.00 -17.32
C LEU A 349 34.10 33.41 -17.91
N GLY A 350 35.10 34.28 -17.68
CA GLY A 350 35.13 35.64 -18.21
C GLY A 350 34.95 35.71 -19.73
N GLN A 351 35.51 34.75 -20.48
CA GLN A 351 35.38 34.66 -21.94
C GLN A 351 33.95 34.37 -22.41
N HIS A 352 33.15 33.67 -21.60
CA HIS A 352 31.77 33.29 -21.91
C HIS A 352 30.72 34.20 -21.23
N MET A 353 31.15 35.18 -20.44
CA MET A 353 30.26 36.12 -19.74
C MET A 353 29.28 36.86 -20.68
N PRO A 354 29.66 37.32 -21.89
CA PRO A 354 28.73 37.96 -22.82
C PRO A 354 27.58 37.04 -23.25
N GLU A 355 27.87 35.75 -23.45
CA GLU A 355 26.90 34.72 -23.85
C GLU A 355 25.94 34.40 -22.70
N ILE A 356 26.47 34.22 -21.48
CA ILE A 356 25.67 34.04 -20.26
C ILE A 356 24.71 35.22 -20.05
N ASN A 357 25.18 36.45 -20.25
CA ASN A 357 24.36 37.66 -20.15
C ASN A 357 23.21 37.68 -21.16
N LYS A 358 23.48 37.27 -22.41
CA LYS A 358 22.46 37.16 -23.46
C LYS A 358 21.35 36.19 -23.06
N HIS A 359 21.69 35.02 -22.51
CA HIS A 359 20.70 34.02 -22.08
C HIS A 359 19.91 34.40 -20.82
N CYS A 360 20.47 35.28 -19.98
CA CYS A 360 19.83 35.80 -18.78
C CYS A 360 19.10 37.15 -19.00
N GLN A 361 19.20 37.73 -20.19
CA GLN A 361 18.58 39.01 -20.52
C GLN A 361 17.06 38.94 -20.33
N ASN A 362 16.47 39.97 -19.73
CA ASN A 362 15.03 40.08 -19.44
C ASN A 362 14.48 39.02 -18.45
N LYS A 363 15.33 38.39 -17.63
CA LYS A 363 14.94 37.40 -16.60
C LYS A 363 15.25 37.94 -15.19
N PRO A 364 14.33 38.69 -14.55
CA PRO A 364 14.62 39.36 -13.27
C PRO A 364 14.89 38.38 -12.11
N TYR A 365 14.35 37.16 -12.17
CA TYR A 365 14.50 36.14 -11.14
C TYR A 365 15.92 35.53 -11.04
N VAL A 366 16.81 35.81 -11.99
CA VAL A 366 18.24 35.42 -11.93
C VAL A 366 19.18 36.63 -11.87
N ALA A 367 18.65 37.86 -11.77
CA ALA A 367 19.44 39.08 -11.81
C ALA A 367 20.44 39.15 -10.66
N ASP A 368 20.04 38.74 -9.45
CA ASP A 368 20.91 38.73 -8.27
C ASP A 368 22.05 37.71 -8.40
N LEU A 369 21.76 36.49 -8.87
CA LEU A 369 22.77 35.46 -9.15
C LEU A 369 23.78 35.94 -10.20
N LEU A 370 23.29 36.57 -11.27
CA LEU A 370 24.13 37.11 -12.33
C LEU A 370 24.98 38.28 -11.84
N HIS A 371 24.44 39.12 -10.95
CA HIS A 371 25.18 40.20 -10.31
C HIS A 371 26.29 39.64 -9.40
N GLN A 372 25.98 38.67 -8.55
CA GLN A 372 26.96 37.98 -7.71
C GLN A 372 28.10 37.37 -8.54
N LEU A 373 27.77 36.68 -9.63
CA LEU A 373 28.74 36.06 -10.51
C LEU A 373 29.69 37.09 -11.17
N ARG A 374 29.18 38.28 -11.53
CA ARG A 374 30.01 39.39 -12.02
C ARG A 374 30.93 39.96 -10.94
N GLU A 375 30.40 40.16 -9.73
CA GLU A 375 31.18 40.68 -8.62
C GLU A 375 32.30 39.71 -8.22
N ASP A 376 32.02 38.40 -8.22
CA ASP A 376 33.02 37.36 -7.95
C ASP A 376 34.13 37.36 -9.02
N LEU A 377 33.78 37.56 -10.29
CA LEU A 377 34.76 37.70 -11.38
C LEU A 377 35.61 38.97 -11.25
N LYS A 378 35.01 40.11 -10.91
CA LYS A 378 35.73 41.40 -10.73
C LYS A 378 36.65 41.41 -9.52
N LYS A 379 36.21 40.85 -8.38
CA LYS A 379 37.02 40.78 -7.16
C LYS A 379 38.26 39.93 -7.36
N ARG A 380 38.14 38.83 -8.11
CA ARG A 380 39.23 37.87 -8.34
C ARG A 380 40.13 38.24 -9.51
N SER A 381 39.64 38.98 -10.52
CA SER A 381 40.51 39.60 -11.53
C SER A 381 41.38 40.73 -10.95
N ALA A 382 40.96 41.32 -9.82
CA ALA A 382 41.71 42.37 -9.12
C ALA A 382 42.76 41.86 -8.10
N THR A 383 42.79 40.56 -7.75
CA THR A 383 43.61 40.04 -6.63
C THR A 383 44.78 39.11 -6.97
N CYS A 384 45.19 38.90 -8.22
CA CYS A 384 46.51 38.29 -8.51
C CYS A 384 47.00 38.51 -9.97
N PRO A 385 48.12 39.25 -10.16
CA PRO A 385 48.99 39.15 -11.33
C PRO A 385 50.20 38.21 -11.13
N GLU A 386 50.32 37.50 -10.00
CA GLU A 386 51.52 36.70 -9.69
C GLU A 386 51.18 35.21 -9.53
N THR A 387 52.05 34.34 -10.07
CA THR A 387 52.12 32.86 -10.00
C THR A 387 51.70 32.02 -11.23
N GLU A 388 51.73 32.58 -12.44
CA GLU A 388 51.75 31.76 -13.66
C GLU A 388 53.11 31.06 -13.89
N GLU A 389 54.19 31.57 -13.27
CA GLU A 389 55.52 30.94 -13.27
C GLU A 389 55.72 29.84 -12.21
N MET A 390 55.02 29.89 -11.07
CA MET A 390 55.11 28.83 -10.04
C MET A 390 54.32 27.57 -10.42
N ARG A 391 53.21 27.71 -11.16
CA ARG A 391 52.37 26.57 -11.58
C ARG A 391 53.05 25.66 -12.60
N LYS A 392 53.96 26.19 -13.42
CA LYS A 392 54.75 25.39 -14.39
C LYS A 392 55.81 24.50 -13.73
N LYS A 393 56.13 24.72 -12.45
CA LYS A 393 57.20 23.98 -11.73
C LYS A 393 56.72 22.74 -10.97
N TYR A 394 55.42 22.58 -10.73
CA TYR A 394 54.86 21.43 -10.00
C TYR A 394 54.20 20.35 -10.89
N VAL A 395 54.07 20.58 -12.19
CA VAL A 395 53.45 19.63 -13.14
C VAL A 395 54.41 18.50 -13.56
N SER A 396 55.69 18.52 -13.15
CA SER A 396 56.69 17.55 -13.61
C SER A 396 57.04 16.43 -12.63
N PHE A 397 56.29 16.19 -11.54
CA PHE A 397 56.71 15.18 -10.55
C PHE A 397 55.65 14.16 -10.05
N GLU A 398 54.37 14.23 -10.43
CA GLU A 398 53.37 13.23 -9.94
C GLU A 398 52.56 12.54 -11.06
N GLY A 399 52.92 12.76 -12.33
CA GLY A 399 52.19 12.20 -13.48
C GLY A 399 52.66 10.83 -14.00
N GLU A 400 53.79 10.31 -13.54
CA GLU A 400 54.44 9.14 -14.18
C GLU A 400 54.46 7.85 -13.36
N GLU A 401 54.21 7.86 -12.05
CA GLU A 401 54.21 6.62 -11.25
C GLU A 401 52.85 5.89 -11.20
N LEU A 402 51.72 6.59 -11.29
CA LEU A 402 50.40 5.97 -11.21
C LEU A 402 49.85 5.47 -12.56
N ARG A 403 50.49 5.84 -13.68
CA ARG A 403 50.11 5.39 -15.03
C ARG A 403 50.55 3.96 -15.35
N LYS A 404 51.30 3.30 -14.45
CA LYS A 404 51.78 1.91 -14.61
C LYS A 404 50.94 0.84 -13.90
N LYS A 405 49.85 1.18 -13.18
CA LYS A 405 49.06 0.20 -12.41
C LYS A 405 47.65 -0.13 -12.89
N PHE A 406 47.19 0.45 -14.00
CA PHE A 406 45.92 0.02 -14.61
C PHE A 406 46.06 -0.05 -16.14
N VAL A 407 46.64 -1.15 -16.60
CA VAL A 407 46.47 -1.66 -17.97
C VAL A 407 45.97 -3.08 -17.84
N THR A 408 44.67 -3.26 -18.08
CA THR A 408 44.08 -4.32 -18.92
C THR A 408 42.57 -4.19 -18.78
N PHE A 409 41.89 -3.74 -19.83
CA PHE A 409 40.70 -4.39 -20.37
C PHE A 409 40.49 -3.82 -21.77
N SER A 410 40.59 -4.68 -22.78
CA SER A 410 40.42 -4.34 -24.19
C SER A 410 38.94 -4.24 -24.55
N GLU A 411 38.61 -3.23 -25.36
CA GLU A 411 37.40 -3.17 -26.17
C GLU A 411 37.38 -4.32 -27.18
N GLY A 412 36.22 -4.98 -27.33
CA GLY A 412 35.99 -5.96 -28.39
C GLY A 412 34.62 -6.64 -28.27
N ASP A 413 33.82 -6.45 -29.31
CA ASP A 413 32.64 -7.24 -29.73
C ASP A 413 31.27 -6.99 -29.08
N ILE A 414 30.59 -5.98 -29.64
CA ILE A 414 29.13 -5.90 -29.68
C ILE A 414 28.64 -6.81 -30.81
N HIS A 415 27.91 -7.87 -30.46
CA HIS A 415 26.97 -8.53 -31.37
C HIS A 415 25.59 -8.61 -30.74
N LEU A 416 24.63 -7.97 -31.41
CA LEU A 416 23.19 -8.07 -31.15
C LEU A 416 22.67 -9.45 -31.61
N SER A 417 21.97 -10.15 -30.72
CA SER A 417 20.86 -11.02 -31.10
C SER A 417 19.85 -11.06 -29.95
N GLY A 418 18.64 -10.58 -30.22
CA GLY A 418 17.54 -10.59 -29.27
C GLY A 418 16.97 -11.99 -29.05
N SER A 419 16.38 -12.17 -27.87
CA SER A 419 15.26 -13.09 -27.66
C SER A 419 14.50 -12.64 -26.43
N THR A 420 13.25 -12.26 -26.67
CA THR A 420 12.19 -11.93 -25.72
C THR A 420 11.82 -13.13 -24.85
N SER A 421 11.70 -12.94 -23.54
CA SER A 421 10.73 -13.68 -22.73
C SER A 421 10.35 -12.87 -21.48
N SER A 422 9.21 -12.21 -21.61
CA SER A 422 8.39 -11.65 -20.54
C SER A 422 7.96 -12.72 -19.53
N LEU A 423 8.04 -12.44 -18.24
CA LEU A 423 7.07 -12.91 -17.25
C LEU A 423 6.95 -11.85 -16.14
N ASN A 424 5.87 -11.07 -16.22
CA ASN A 424 5.39 -10.20 -15.16
C ASN A 424 4.81 -11.05 -14.04
N THR A 425 5.21 -10.75 -12.81
CA THR A 425 4.48 -11.08 -11.58
C THR A 425 4.24 -9.77 -10.83
N ASP A 426 2.99 -9.32 -10.80
CA ASP A 426 2.52 -8.29 -9.88
C ASP A 426 2.43 -8.86 -8.44
N PRO A 427 2.62 -8.02 -7.41
CA PRO A 427 1.91 -8.20 -6.16
C PRO A 427 0.99 -7.02 -5.82
N ILE A 428 -0.26 -7.42 -5.63
CA ILE A 428 -1.37 -6.89 -4.84
C ILE A 428 -0.92 -6.40 -3.45
N PHE A 429 -1.43 -5.26 -2.93
CA PHE A 429 -2.29 -5.20 -1.72
C PHE A 429 -2.80 -3.79 -1.34
N ASP A 430 -4.12 -3.75 -1.15
CA ASP A 430 -5.01 -3.00 -0.25
C ASP A 430 -4.74 -1.57 0.28
N ARG A 431 -5.75 -0.74 -0.01
CA ARG A 431 -6.72 -0.09 0.92
C ARG A 431 -6.18 0.84 2.02
N PRO A 432 -6.60 2.13 1.98
CA PRO A 432 -6.75 2.94 3.17
C PRO A 432 -8.20 3.30 3.50
N THR A 433 -8.36 3.53 4.79
CA THR A 433 -9.51 3.93 5.58
C THR A 433 -10.13 5.27 5.14
N SER A 434 -11.43 5.40 5.40
CA SER A 434 -12.28 6.59 5.24
C SER A 434 -11.70 7.84 5.93
N PRO A 435 -11.96 9.03 5.35
CA PRO A 435 -12.90 9.94 5.99
C PRO A 435 -13.78 10.72 5.01
N SER A 436 -14.87 11.20 5.59
CA SER A 436 -15.85 12.19 5.14
C SER A 436 -15.21 13.43 4.48
N PHE A 437 -15.83 13.93 3.40
CA PHE A 437 -16.36 15.31 3.25
C PHE A 437 -16.87 15.54 1.80
N GLU A 438 -18.11 16.06 1.74
CA GLU A 438 -18.84 16.82 0.71
C GLU A 438 -18.65 16.53 -0.80
N THR A 439 -19.75 16.12 -1.44
CA THR A 439 -19.85 15.85 -2.88
C THR A 439 -20.61 16.99 -3.58
N MET A 440 -20.01 17.62 -4.59
CA MET A 440 -20.78 18.36 -5.61
C MET A 440 -21.17 17.38 -6.73
N VAL A 441 -22.45 17.02 -6.79
CA VAL A 441 -23.05 16.17 -7.83
C VAL A 441 -23.71 17.06 -8.88
N SER A 442 -23.50 16.77 -10.16
CA SER A 442 -24.35 17.26 -11.26
C SER A 442 -25.13 16.06 -11.81
N ASP A 443 -26.44 16.04 -11.57
CA ASP A 443 -27.36 14.96 -11.94
C ASP A 443 -28.01 15.22 -13.30
N ILE A 444 -27.91 14.25 -14.23
CA ILE A 444 -28.78 14.15 -15.42
C ILE A 444 -29.09 12.66 -15.69
N PRO A 445 -30.36 12.22 -15.76
CA PRO A 445 -30.74 10.85 -16.13
C PRO A 445 -30.76 10.66 -17.66
N LEU A 446 -30.36 9.47 -18.14
CA LEU A 446 -30.64 9.00 -19.51
C LEU A 446 -31.77 7.97 -19.47
N SER A 447 -32.98 8.41 -19.76
CA SER A 447 -34.10 7.55 -20.15
C SER A 447 -34.91 8.30 -21.19
N ASN A 448 -35.09 7.76 -22.39
CA ASN A 448 -36.19 8.16 -23.27
C ASN A 448 -36.71 6.94 -24.03
N SER A 449 -37.97 6.60 -23.72
CA SER A 449 -38.79 5.61 -24.39
C SER A 449 -39.35 6.20 -25.70
N LEU A 450 -39.35 5.40 -26.76
CA LEU A 450 -39.86 5.75 -28.09
C LEU A 450 -41.37 5.51 -28.18
N THR A 451 -42.09 6.40 -28.87
CA THR A 451 -43.41 6.11 -29.47
C THR A 451 -43.43 6.57 -30.93
N SER A 452 -43.87 5.65 -31.80
CA SER A 452 -43.93 5.76 -33.25
C SER A 452 -45.28 6.33 -33.72
N THR A 453 -45.27 7.11 -34.79
CA THR A 453 -46.41 7.21 -35.72
C THR A 453 -45.90 7.27 -37.17
N ALA A 454 -46.57 6.51 -38.03
CA ALA A 454 -46.21 6.24 -39.42
C ALA A 454 -46.92 7.18 -40.38
N THR A 455 -46.29 7.48 -41.53
CA THR A 455 -46.95 7.74 -42.82
C THR A 455 -45.94 7.65 -43.99
N ASN A 456 -46.35 6.95 -45.06
CA ASN A 456 -45.78 6.92 -46.42
C ASN A 456 -46.76 7.66 -47.36
N PRO A 457 -46.53 7.92 -48.68
CA PRO A 457 -45.42 7.51 -49.57
C PRO A 457 -44.88 8.61 -50.55
N SER A 458 -43.83 8.25 -51.33
CA SER A 458 -43.60 8.54 -52.78
C SER A 458 -42.36 9.35 -53.27
N CYS A 459 -41.73 8.77 -54.31
CA CYS A 459 -40.75 9.22 -55.32
C CYS A 459 -39.24 9.41 -55.00
N PRO A 460 -38.33 8.93 -55.89
CA PRO A 460 -36.88 8.90 -55.66
C PRO A 460 -36.18 10.17 -56.16
N SER A 461 -35.33 10.78 -55.34
CA SER A 461 -34.45 11.87 -55.78
C SER A 461 -33.00 11.67 -55.32
N PRO A 462 -32.02 12.12 -56.11
CA PRO A 462 -30.62 11.70 -56.01
C PRO A 462 -29.89 12.49 -54.93
N VAL A 463 -30.12 12.13 -53.66
CA VAL A 463 -29.44 12.77 -52.51
C VAL A 463 -28.38 11.81 -51.93
N SER A 464 -27.49 11.31 -52.78
CA SER A 464 -26.38 10.45 -52.36
C SER A 464 -25.06 11.23 -52.13
N SER A 465 -24.97 12.51 -52.53
CA SER A 465 -23.69 13.22 -52.61
C SER A 465 -23.47 14.34 -51.56
N MET A 466 -24.47 14.69 -50.75
CA MET A 466 -24.34 15.75 -49.71
C MET A 466 -24.42 15.26 -48.25
N LYS A 467 -24.43 13.94 -48.01
CA LYS A 467 -24.45 13.37 -46.64
C LYS A 467 -23.07 13.13 -46.02
N GLU A 468 -21.99 13.31 -46.78
CA GLU A 468 -20.63 12.97 -46.31
C GLU A 468 -19.94 14.09 -45.53
N LEU A 469 -20.41 15.34 -45.59
CA LEU A 469 -19.69 16.49 -45.03
C LEU A 469 -19.87 16.71 -43.51
N TYR A 470 -20.73 15.93 -42.83
CA TYR A 470 -21.06 16.12 -41.41
C TYR A 470 -20.86 14.87 -40.53
N ARG A 471 -20.29 13.77 -41.08
CA ARG A 471 -20.09 12.53 -40.32
C ARG A 471 -18.74 12.52 -39.62
N ASP A 472 -18.78 12.47 -38.29
CA ASP A 472 -17.56 12.32 -37.50
C ASP A 472 -16.98 10.89 -37.59
N VAL A 473 -15.71 10.75 -37.21
CA VAL A 473 -14.95 9.50 -37.34
C VAL A 473 -15.59 8.33 -36.56
N VAL A 474 -16.26 8.63 -35.45
CA VAL A 474 -16.97 7.60 -34.66
C VAL A 474 -18.18 7.11 -35.43
N GLN A 475 -18.94 8.02 -36.04
CA GLN A 475 -20.09 7.68 -36.87
C GLN A 475 -19.68 6.82 -38.07
N GLN A 476 -18.59 7.16 -38.76
CA GLN A 476 -18.07 6.36 -39.88
C GLN A 476 -17.65 4.95 -39.45
N PHE A 477 -16.98 4.84 -38.29
CA PHE A 477 -16.64 3.53 -37.70
C PHE A 477 -17.89 2.71 -37.41
N CYS A 478 -18.89 3.30 -36.76
CA CYS A 478 -20.15 2.65 -36.45
C CYS A 478 -20.89 2.17 -37.69
N GLU A 479 -21.01 3.00 -38.74
CA GLU A 479 -21.63 2.63 -40.02
C GLU A 479 -20.92 1.43 -40.66
N LYS A 480 -19.58 1.48 -40.73
CA LYS A 480 -18.77 0.42 -41.36
C LYS A 480 -18.79 -0.90 -40.59
N HIS A 481 -18.90 -0.85 -39.27
CA HIS A 481 -18.74 -2.01 -38.40
C HIS A 481 -20.03 -2.49 -37.73
N LEU A 482 -21.20 -1.88 -37.99
CA LEU A 482 -22.47 -2.14 -37.31
C LEU A 482 -22.84 -3.62 -37.20
N GLY A 483 -22.76 -4.37 -38.31
CA GLY A 483 -23.07 -5.80 -38.32
C GLY A 483 -22.15 -6.61 -37.40
N LYS A 484 -20.84 -6.28 -37.42
CA LYS A 484 -19.85 -6.92 -36.54
C LYS A 484 -20.06 -6.55 -35.07
N ILE A 485 -20.44 -5.30 -34.79
CA ILE A 485 -20.75 -4.83 -33.43
C ILE A 485 -21.96 -5.59 -32.86
N ARG A 486 -23.05 -5.74 -33.63
CA ARG A 486 -24.24 -6.47 -33.20
C ARG A 486 -23.95 -7.94 -32.91
N VAL A 487 -23.21 -8.61 -33.79
CA VAL A 487 -22.79 -10.01 -33.58
C VAL A 487 -21.93 -10.13 -32.33
N PHE A 488 -20.95 -9.24 -32.16
CA PHE A 488 -20.09 -9.24 -30.98
C PHE A 488 -20.88 -9.06 -29.68
N ILE A 489 -21.75 -8.04 -29.61
CA ILE A 489 -22.56 -7.77 -28.41
C ILE A 489 -23.53 -8.91 -28.11
N ASN A 490 -24.16 -9.50 -29.13
CA ASN A 490 -25.05 -10.66 -28.93
C ASN A 490 -24.30 -11.86 -28.32
N ASN A 491 -23.04 -12.09 -28.71
CA ASN A 491 -22.24 -13.18 -28.15
C ASN A 491 -21.79 -12.90 -26.71
N VAL A 492 -21.63 -11.62 -26.35
CA VAL A 492 -21.10 -11.21 -25.05
C VAL A 492 -22.20 -10.95 -24.01
N THR A 493 -23.42 -10.59 -24.42
CA THR A 493 -24.51 -10.14 -23.51
C THR A 493 -24.93 -11.18 -22.48
N ALA A 494 -24.85 -12.47 -22.80
CA ALA A 494 -25.17 -13.55 -21.85
C ALA A 494 -24.06 -13.77 -20.80
N ARG A 495 -22.84 -13.32 -21.12
CA ARG A 495 -21.64 -13.50 -20.29
C ARG A 495 -21.35 -12.26 -19.45
N LEU A 496 -21.51 -11.07 -20.02
CA LEU A 496 -21.21 -9.79 -19.38
C LEU A 496 -22.46 -8.90 -19.33
N PRO A 497 -22.86 -8.43 -18.14
CA PRO A 497 -23.90 -7.41 -18.01
C PRO A 497 -23.40 -6.08 -18.58
N SER A 498 -24.31 -5.33 -19.21
CA SER A 498 -24.04 -3.96 -19.66
C SER A 498 -24.38 -2.98 -18.54
N PRO A 499 -23.43 -2.14 -18.08
CA PRO A 499 -23.77 -1.02 -17.21
C PRO A 499 -24.71 -0.05 -17.92
N VAL A 500 -25.60 0.59 -17.15
CA VAL A 500 -26.57 1.57 -17.68
C VAL A 500 -26.07 3.00 -17.51
N LYS A 501 -25.29 3.26 -16.45
CA LYS A 501 -24.71 4.58 -16.17
C LYS A 501 -23.25 4.46 -15.76
N CYS A 502 -22.44 5.37 -16.29
CA CYS A 502 -21.04 5.56 -15.95
C CYS A 502 -20.85 6.98 -15.40
N SER A 503 -20.13 7.13 -14.28
CA SER A 503 -19.78 8.43 -13.70
C SER A 503 -18.36 8.42 -13.13
N VAL A 504 -17.74 9.59 -12.97
CA VAL A 504 -16.40 9.72 -12.41
C VAL A 504 -16.47 10.16 -10.96
N VAL A 505 -15.71 9.49 -10.10
CA VAL A 505 -15.61 9.79 -8.67
C VAL A 505 -14.19 10.29 -8.39
N ASN A 506 -14.08 11.45 -7.72
CA ASN A 506 -12.80 12.00 -7.29
C ASN A 506 -12.35 11.30 -6.00
N GLY A 507 -11.26 10.53 -6.06
CA GLY A 507 -10.55 10.06 -4.87
C GLY A 507 -9.45 11.04 -4.45
N ARG A 508 -8.86 10.81 -3.28
CA ARG A 508 -7.80 11.66 -2.69
C ARG A 508 -6.57 11.87 -3.58
N HIS A 509 -6.22 10.86 -4.38
CA HIS A 509 -5.01 10.87 -5.21
C HIS A 509 -5.24 10.42 -6.68
N LYS A 510 -6.46 9.99 -7.03
CA LYS A 510 -6.81 9.49 -8.37
C LYS A 510 -8.33 9.56 -8.61
N ARG A 511 -8.72 9.74 -9.86
CA ARG A 511 -10.13 9.65 -10.30
C ARG A 511 -10.47 8.21 -10.71
N TYR A 512 -11.66 7.75 -10.35
CA TYR A 512 -12.15 6.40 -10.63
C TYR A 512 -13.46 6.45 -11.43
N VAL A 513 -13.74 5.38 -12.18
CA VAL A 513 -15.04 5.22 -12.85
C VAL A 513 -15.97 4.37 -11.99
N LYS A 514 -17.16 4.91 -11.73
CA LYS A 514 -18.29 4.23 -11.10
C LYS A 514 -19.27 3.78 -12.19
N LEU A 515 -19.56 2.49 -12.23
CA LEU A 515 -20.52 1.83 -13.10
C LEU A 515 -21.75 1.45 -12.31
N ASN A 516 -22.93 1.61 -12.91
CA ASN A 516 -24.21 1.31 -12.30
C ASN A 516 -24.97 0.30 -13.15
N PHE A 517 -25.40 -0.80 -12.54
CA PHE A 517 -26.19 -1.86 -13.15
C PHE A 517 -27.59 -1.88 -12.55
N VAL A 518 -28.60 -2.18 -13.37
CA VAL A 518 -30.00 -2.19 -12.96
C VAL A 518 -30.66 -3.50 -13.35
N CYS A 519 -31.72 -3.87 -12.62
CA CYS A 519 -32.55 -5.02 -12.97
C CYS A 519 -33.41 -4.68 -14.20
N SER A 520 -33.26 -5.45 -15.28
CA SER A 520 -33.99 -5.19 -16.54
C SER A 520 -35.40 -5.78 -16.59
N SER A 521 -35.78 -6.58 -15.59
CA SER A 521 -37.07 -7.29 -15.56
C SER A 521 -38.24 -6.43 -15.07
N HIS A 522 -37.97 -5.39 -14.26
CA HIS A 522 -38.97 -4.47 -13.65
C HIS A 522 -40.22 -5.16 -13.06
N ARG A 523 -40.13 -6.43 -12.63
CA ARG A 523 -41.24 -7.20 -12.07
C ARG A 523 -41.47 -6.82 -10.59
N GLY A 524 -42.36 -5.87 -10.35
CA GLY A 524 -43.07 -5.66 -9.07
C GLY A 524 -42.28 -5.05 -7.90
N ASP A 525 -42.99 -4.84 -6.80
CA ASP A 525 -42.50 -4.21 -5.55
C ASP A 525 -41.37 -5.00 -4.84
N GLU A 526 -41.13 -6.24 -5.25
CA GLU A 526 -40.16 -7.17 -4.65
C GLU A 526 -38.81 -7.24 -5.40
N CYS A 527 -38.61 -6.39 -6.41
CA CYS A 527 -37.34 -6.28 -7.11
C CYS A 527 -36.29 -5.59 -6.21
N LEU A 528 -35.17 -6.29 -5.94
CA LEU A 528 -34.06 -5.79 -5.10
C LEU A 528 -33.48 -4.44 -5.57
N TYR A 529 -33.65 -4.10 -6.84
CA TYR A 529 -33.11 -2.90 -7.48
C TYR A 529 -34.19 -2.12 -8.24
N SER A 530 -35.41 -2.04 -7.69
CA SER A 530 -36.48 -1.23 -8.30
C SER A 530 -36.16 0.27 -8.28
N ASN A 531 -35.64 0.77 -7.16
CA ASN A 531 -35.30 2.19 -6.93
C ASN A 531 -33.80 2.43 -6.69
N ASN A 532 -32.96 1.41 -6.90
CA ASN A 532 -31.52 1.49 -6.67
C ASN A 532 -30.74 0.77 -7.79
N CYS A 533 -29.42 0.90 -7.80
CA CYS A 533 -28.54 0.26 -8.76
C CYS A 533 -27.40 -0.48 -8.05
N PHE A 534 -26.94 -1.57 -8.65
CA PHE A 534 -25.69 -2.20 -8.21
C PHE A 534 -24.52 -1.34 -8.69
N VAL A 535 -23.62 -0.99 -7.78
CA VAL A 535 -22.51 -0.07 -8.03
C VAL A 535 -21.19 -0.82 -8.08
N LEU A 536 -20.40 -0.61 -9.13
CA LEU A 536 -19.04 -1.12 -9.30
C LEU A 536 -18.06 0.03 -9.53
N ILE A 537 -16.97 0.10 -8.77
CA ILE A 537 -15.84 1.01 -9.07
C ILE A 537 -14.81 0.20 -9.86
N THR A 538 -14.55 0.58 -11.11
CA THR A 538 -13.69 -0.21 -11.99
C THR A 538 -12.22 0.23 -11.99
N HIS A 539 -11.33 -0.75 -12.00
CA HIS A 539 -9.88 -0.60 -12.20
C HIS A 539 -9.47 -0.70 -13.67
N ILE A 540 -10.39 -1.12 -14.56
CA ILE A 540 -10.19 -1.26 -16.02
C ILE A 540 -11.17 -0.39 -16.83
N PRO A 541 -11.19 0.94 -16.60
CA PRO A 541 -12.21 1.84 -17.16
C PRO A 541 -12.20 1.90 -18.70
N LYS A 542 -11.04 1.72 -19.34
CA LYS A 542 -10.92 1.73 -20.80
C LYS A 542 -11.80 0.66 -21.45
N THR A 543 -11.72 -0.57 -20.95
CA THR A 543 -12.42 -1.72 -21.52
C THR A 543 -13.92 -1.63 -21.26
N TRP A 544 -14.34 -1.20 -20.07
CA TRP A 544 -15.76 -0.96 -19.77
C TRP A 544 -16.37 0.14 -20.63
N ILE A 545 -15.69 1.28 -20.77
CA ILE A 545 -16.19 2.39 -21.59
C ILE A 545 -16.30 1.95 -23.07
N HIS A 546 -15.33 1.18 -23.57
CA HIS A 546 -15.42 0.62 -24.92
C HIS A 546 -16.60 -0.36 -25.05
N LEU A 547 -16.78 -1.29 -24.12
CA LEU A 547 -17.91 -2.23 -24.14
C LEU A 547 -19.26 -1.50 -24.06
N MET A 548 -19.39 -0.48 -23.21
CA MET A 548 -20.60 0.35 -23.13
C MET A 548 -20.88 1.08 -24.44
N PHE A 549 -19.87 1.65 -25.08
CA PHE A 549 -20.01 2.26 -26.40
C PHE A 549 -20.52 1.26 -27.45
N LEU A 550 -19.92 0.07 -27.52
CA LEU A 550 -20.36 -0.99 -28.44
C LEU A 550 -21.80 -1.43 -28.15
N ALA A 551 -22.17 -1.55 -26.87
CA ALA A 551 -23.53 -1.89 -26.47
C ALA A 551 -24.55 -0.80 -26.82
N LEU A 552 -24.18 0.48 -26.68
CA LEU A 552 -25.00 1.61 -27.13
C LEU A 552 -25.22 1.54 -28.65
N GLN A 553 -24.15 1.31 -29.43
CA GLN A 553 -24.25 1.21 -30.88
C GLN A 553 -25.05 -0.01 -31.32
N ALA A 554 -24.93 -1.16 -30.65
CA ALA A 554 -25.71 -2.36 -30.99
C ALA A 554 -27.21 -2.14 -30.82
N LYS A 555 -27.61 -1.35 -29.80
CA LYS A 555 -29.00 -0.98 -29.50
C LYS A 555 -29.53 0.17 -30.36
N ALA A 556 -28.65 1.00 -30.91
CA ALA A 556 -29.04 2.13 -31.74
C ALA A 556 -29.59 1.69 -33.11
N ILE A 557 -30.60 2.43 -33.59
CA ILE A 557 -31.22 2.21 -34.90
C ILE A 557 -30.27 2.67 -36.01
N SER A 558 -29.52 3.74 -35.78
CA SER A 558 -28.53 4.32 -36.69
C SER A 558 -27.12 4.34 -36.09
N ALA A 559 -26.11 4.63 -36.92
CA ALA A 559 -24.75 4.82 -36.46
C ALA A 559 -24.63 6.08 -35.57
N LEU A 560 -24.06 5.89 -34.39
CA LEU A 560 -23.82 6.90 -33.39
C LEU A 560 -22.54 7.67 -33.70
N GLY A 561 -22.61 8.98 -33.59
CA GLY A 561 -21.47 9.90 -33.61
C GLY A 561 -21.06 10.34 -32.20
N GLN A 562 -20.01 11.16 -32.14
CA GLN A 562 -19.47 11.70 -30.90
C GLN A 562 -20.40 12.72 -30.23
N GLN A 563 -21.27 13.37 -31.01
CA GLN A 563 -22.23 14.37 -30.54
C GLN A 563 -23.51 13.76 -29.96
N ASP A 564 -23.75 12.47 -30.15
CA ASP A 564 -24.89 11.80 -29.53
C ASP A 564 -24.77 11.85 -28.01
N THR A 565 -25.87 12.18 -27.32
CA THR A 565 -25.88 12.43 -25.87
C THR A 565 -25.27 11.27 -25.08
N SER A 566 -25.59 10.03 -25.45
CA SER A 566 -25.09 8.82 -24.78
C SER A 566 -23.58 8.62 -24.98
N VAL A 567 -23.06 8.91 -26.18
CA VAL A 567 -21.62 8.84 -26.50
C VAL A 567 -20.86 10.00 -25.85
N SER A 568 -21.45 11.20 -25.84
CA SER A 568 -20.92 12.38 -25.16
C SER A 568 -20.78 12.17 -23.65
N CYS A 569 -21.71 11.46 -23.00
CA CYS A 569 -21.58 11.09 -21.59
C CYS A 569 -20.37 10.17 -21.34
N LEU A 570 -20.16 9.16 -22.20
CA LEU A 570 -18.97 8.29 -22.12
C LEU A 570 -17.68 9.07 -22.37
N LYS A 571 -17.69 10.01 -23.32
CA LYS A 571 -16.57 10.91 -23.62
C LYS A 571 -16.21 11.75 -22.40
N ARG A 572 -17.18 12.40 -21.75
CA ARG A 572 -16.96 13.19 -20.53
C ARG A 572 -16.35 12.34 -19.41
N CYS A 573 -16.83 11.10 -19.24
CA CYS A 573 -16.27 10.18 -18.26
C CYS A 573 -14.81 9.82 -18.58
N TRP A 574 -14.50 9.54 -19.85
CA TRP A 574 -13.13 9.23 -20.28
C TRP A 574 -12.19 10.42 -20.11
N ASP A 575 -12.61 11.61 -20.55
CA ASP A 575 -11.78 12.82 -20.50
C ASP A 575 -11.52 13.25 -19.05
N ALA A 576 -12.50 13.07 -18.16
CA ALA A 576 -12.31 13.35 -16.74
C ALA A 576 -11.29 12.42 -16.05
N LEU A 577 -10.95 11.25 -16.58
CA LEU A 577 -9.92 10.39 -15.97
C LEU A 577 -8.48 10.86 -16.25
N LYS A 578 -8.29 11.78 -17.20
CA LYS A 578 -6.96 12.26 -17.59
C LYS A 578 -6.42 13.25 -16.57
N SER A 579 -5.59 12.76 -15.65
CA SER A 579 -4.58 13.56 -14.97
C SER A 579 -3.28 13.40 -15.75
N GLU A 580 -2.83 14.47 -16.39
CA GLU A 580 -1.52 14.69 -17.04
C GLU A 580 -0.56 13.48 -17.07
N LYS A 581 -0.35 12.87 -18.26
CA LYS A 581 0.65 11.84 -18.70
C LYS A 581 0.05 10.47 -19.16
N GLY A 582 -0.36 10.34 -20.44
CA GLY A 582 -0.65 9.05 -21.15
C GLY A 582 -1.56 9.13 -22.42
N PRO A 583 -1.47 8.23 -23.44
CA PRO A 583 -1.56 8.58 -24.88
C PRO A 583 -2.90 8.37 -25.62
N SER A 584 -3.93 7.73 -25.06
CA SER A 584 -5.14 7.39 -25.84
C SER A 584 -6.24 8.46 -25.76
N SER A 585 -6.65 8.99 -26.91
CA SER A 585 -7.85 9.83 -27.06
C SER A 585 -9.13 9.00 -26.89
N PHE A 586 -10.28 9.64 -26.58
CA PHE A 586 -11.58 8.93 -26.56
C PHE A 586 -11.84 8.21 -27.89
N LEU A 587 -11.50 8.86 -29.00
CA LEU A 587 -11.60 8.29 -30.35
C LEU A 587 -10.82 6.97 -30.45
N THR A 588 -9.56 6.96 -29.99
CA THR A 588 -8.71 5.76 -29.98
C THR A 588 -9.31 4.62 -29.17
N VAL A 589 -10.08 4.90 -28.12
CA VAL A 589 -10.73 3.87 -27.30
C VAL A 589 -11.90 3.25 -28.06
N VAL A 590 -12.82 4.08 -28.56
CA VAL A 590 -14.07 3.60 -29.18
C VAL A 590 -13.89 3.03 -30.58
N THR A 591 -12.78 3.33 -31.26
CA THR A 591 -12.41 2.75 -32.57
C THR A 591 -11.34 1.65 -32.48
N SER A 592 -10.97 1.23 -31.27
CA SER A 592 -10.01 0.13 -31.08
C SER A 592 -10.60 -1.24 -31.45
N SER A 593 -9.75 -2.27 -31.50
CA SER A 593 -10.19 -3.66 -31.64
C SER A 593 -11.19 -4.03 -30.54
N PHE A 594 -12.22 -4.80 -30.89
CA PHE A 594 -13.22 -5.27 -29.92
C PHE A 594 -12.56 -6.04 -28.76
N PRO A 595 -13.09 -5.95 -27.53
CA PRO A 595 -12.54 -6.64 -26.37
C PRO A 595 -12.29 -8.14 -26.63
N SER A 596 -11.03 -8.56 -26.48
CA SER A 596 -10.59 -9.94 -26.67
C SER A 596 -11.16 -10.87 -25.59
N ALA A 597 -11.01 -12.18 -25.75
CA ALA A 597 -11.41 -13.14 -24.70
C ALA A 597 -10.73 -12.82 -23.35
N LYS A 598 -9.44 -12.44 -23.38
CA LYS A 598 -8.69 -12.01 -22.20
C LYS A 598 -9.27 -10.74 -21.56
N ASP A 599 -9.69 -9.78 -22.37
CA ASP A 599 -10.34 -8.56 -21.86
C ASP A 599 -11.69 -8.89 -21.22
N GLN A 600 -12.47 -9.78 -21.84
CA GLN A 600 -13.74 -10.25 -21.29
C GLN A 600 -13.56 -11.00 -19.96
N ASP A 601 -12.52 -11.83 -19.86
CA ASP A 601 -12.17 -12.55 -18.63
C ASP A 601 -11.77 -11.58 -17.51
N ALA A 602 -11.08 -10.47 -17.84
CA ALA A 602 -10.75 -9.43 -16.88
C ALA A 602 -12.00 -8.69 -16.35
N LEU A 603 -12.95 -8.37 -17.23
CA LEU A 603 -14.25 -7.77 -16.83
C LEU A 603 -15.06 -8.73 -15.95
N LEU A 604 -15.08 -10.01 -16.32
CA LEU A 604 -15.72 -11.06 -15.53
C LEU A 604 -15.08 -11.20 -14.15
N HIS A 605 -13.75 -11.21 -14.09
CA HIS A 605 -13.02 -11.29 -12.83
C HIS A 605 -13.36 -10.10 -11.93
N GLU A 606 -13.50 -8.89 -12.47
CA GLU A 606 -13.92 -7.72 -11.71
C GLU A 606 -15.34 -7.89 -11.14
N LEU A 607 -16.30 -8.37 -11.94
CA LEU A 607 -17.67 -8.67 -11.48
C LEU A 607 -17.71 -9.77 -10.41
N HIS A 608 -16.91 -10.82 -10.57
CA HIS A 608 -16.76 -11.87 -9.56
C HIS A 608 -16.14 -11.33 -8.25
N SER A 609 -15.16 -10.43 -8.36
CA SER A 609 -14.49 -9.84 -7.20
C SER A 609 -15.44 -8.99 -6.34
N VAL A 610 -16.42 -8.33 -6.98
CA VAL A 610 -17.46 -7.55 -6.31
C VAL A 610 -18.76 -8.31 -6.09
N ARG A 611 -18.78 -9.63 -6.33
CA ARG A 611 -19.93 -10.50 -6.06
C ARG A 611 -21.21 -10.13 -6.82
N TYR A 612 -21.09 -9.52 -8.00
CA TYR A 612 -22.25 -9.14 -8.82
C TYR A 612 -23.21 -10.33 -9.06
N PHE A 613 -22.65 -11.50 -9.37
CA PHE A 613 -23.40 -12.71 -9.70
C PHE A 613 -24.09 -13.39 -8.51
N ASP A 614 -23.83 -12.95 -7.28
CA ASP A 614 -24.54 -13.45 -6.11
C ASP A 614 -25.98 -12.88 -6.08
N VAL A 615 -26.18 -11.70 -6.69
CA VAL A 615 -27.46 -10.96 -6.66
C VAL A 615 -28.09 -10.80 -8.04
N PHE A 616 -27.33 -10.97 -9.13
CA PHE A 616 -27.80 -10.89 -10.51
C PHE A 616 -27.50 -12.16 -11.30
N GLU A 617 -28.48 -12.57 -12.11
CA GLU A 617 -28.35 -13.72 -13.00
C GLU A 617 -28.88 -13.39 -14.39
N PHE A 618 -28.30 -14.00 -15.41
CA PHE A 618 -28.78 -13.86 -16.77
C PHE A 618 -30.01 -14.75 -16.99
N ASN A 619 -31.12 -14.13 -17.35
CA ASN A 619 -32.32 -14.85 -17.75
C ASN A 619 -32.17 -15.28 -19.21
N ALA A 620 -31.93 -16.57 -19.44
CA ALA A 620 -31.75 -17.09 -20.79
C ALA A 620 -33.04 -17.04 -21.63
N ALA A 621 -34.23 -17.11 -21.00
CA ALA A 621 -35.51 -17.07 -21.70
C ALA A 621 -35.88 -15.65 -22.16
N GLU A 622 -35.66 -14.66 -21.31
CA GLU A 622 -35.97 -13.24 -21.58
C GLU A 622 -34.76 -12.46 -22.15
N HIS A 623 -33.62 -13.13 -22.32
CA HIS A 623 -32.35 -12.57 -22.81
C HIS A 623 -31.88 -11.28 -22.10
N HIS A 624 -32.08 -11.20 -20.78
CA HIS A 624 -31.71 -10.02 -20.00
C HIS A 624 -31.09 -10.37 -18.64
N TRP A 625 -30.34 -9.45 -18.06
CA TRP A 625 -29.89 -9.56 -16.66
C TRP A 625 -30.98 -9.08 -15.71
N ALA A 626 -31.31 -9.91 -14.72
CA ALA A 626 -32.23 -9.55 -13.66
C ALA A 626 -31.65 -9.90 -12.29
N CYS A 627 -32.15 -9.22 -11.26
CA CYS A 627 -31.80 -9.59 -9.90
C CYS A 627 -32.39 -10.97 -9.55
N PHE A 628 -31.81 -11.62 -8.55
CA PHE A 628 -32.18 -12.97 -8.12
C PHE A 628 -33.68 -13.11 -7.83
N MET A 629 -34.32 -12.10 -7.21
CA MET A 629 -35.76 -12.11 -6.92
C MET A 629 -36.64 -12.05 -8.18
N CYS A 630 -36.22 -11.33 -9.22
CA CYS A 630 -36.97 -11.26 -10.47
C CYS A 630 -36.82 -12.53 -11.32
N ASN A 631 -35.70 -13.25 -11.18
CA ASN A 631 -35.49 -14.52 -11.87
C ASN A 631 -36.10 -15.72 -11.14
N HIS A 632 -36.22 -15.65 -9.81
CA HIS A 632 -36.73 -16.74 -8.95
C HIS A 632 -37.89 -16.26 -8.05
N PRO A 633 -39.03 -15.81 -8.62
CA PRO A 633 -40.16 -15.28 -7.84
C PRO A 633 -40.79 -16.33 -6.91
N GLU A 634 -40.63 -17.62 -7.16
CA GLU A 634 -41.11 -18.70 -6.29
C GLU A 634 -40.34 -18.78 -4.96
N LYS A 635 -39.05 -18.40 -4.95
CA LYS A 635 -38.22 -18.35 -3.73
C LYS A 635 -38.58 -17.15 -2.84
N MET A 636 -39.30 -16.16 -3.38
CA MET A 636 -39.75 -14.97 -2.65
C MET A 636 -40.81 -15.30 -1.59
N VAL A 637 -41.67 -16.29 -1.83
CA VAL A 637 -42.70 -16.74 -0.86
C VAL A 637 -42.05 -17.32 0.40
N THR A 638 -40.95 -18.07 0.26
CA THR A 638 -40.17 -18.61 1.37
C THR A 638 -39.41 -17.51 2.13
N LEU A 639 -39.03 -16.42 1.46
CA LEU A 639 -38.34 -15.26 2.03
C LEU A 639 -39.29 -14.28 2.77
N LEU A 640 -40.59 -14.35 2.52
CA LEU A 640 -41.61 -13.46 3.09
C LEU A 640 -42.36 -14.04 4.30
N GLN A 641 -42.30 -15.36 4.51
CA GLN A 641 -42.90 -15.97 5.70
C GLN A 641 -42.08 -15.63 6.94
N ASP A 642 -42.55 -14.66 7.72
CA ASP A 642 -42.03 -14.38 9.06
C ASP A 642 -42.12 -15.66 9.92
N GLY A 643 -40.95 -16.27 10.19
CA GLY A 643 -40.83 -17.41 11.10
C GLY A 643 -40.04 -18.60 10.56
N SER A 644 -39.88 -18.75 9.24
CA SER A 644 -39.04 -19.81 8.66
C SER A 644 -37.66 -19.27 8.24
N PRO A 645 -36.54 -19.96 8.55
CA PRO A 645 -35.22 -19.49 8.20
C PRO A 645 -34.95 -19.71 6.70
N PHE A 646 -34.55 -18.64 6.01
CA PHE A 646 -34.08 -18.67 4.61
C PHE A 646 -32.82 -19.52 4.46
N ILE A 647 -31.93 -19.43 5.45
CA ILE A 647 -30.83 -20.36 5.64
C ILE A 647 -30.59 -20.51 7.14
N SER A 648 -30.35 -21.74 7.60
CA SER A 648 -29.95 -21.99 8.97
C SER A 648 -28.97 -23.14 9.06
N GLY A 649 -28.13 -23.11 10.10
CA GLY A 649 -27.12 -24.13 10.29
C GLY A 649 -26.11 -23.75 11.37
N GLN A 650 -25.29 -24.73 11.73
CA GLN A 650 -24.20 -24.53 12.67
C GLN A 650 -23.03 -23.84 11.97
N LEU A 651 -22.62 -22.70 12.52
CA LEU A 651 -21.41 -21.96 12.11
C LEU A 651 -20.48 -21.80 13.31
N LYS A 652 -19.18 -21.79 13.06
CA LYS A 652 -18.19 -21.43 14.08
C LYS A 652 -17.96 -19.93 14.02
N GLU A 653 -18.26 -19.22 15.10
CA GLU A 653 -17.98 -17.80 15.27
C GLU A 653 -16.61 -17.61 15.93
N LYS A 654 -15.72 -16.85 15.31
CA LYS A 654 -14.42 -16.46 15.90
C LYS A 654 -14.60 -15.20 16.73
N LYS A 655 -14.63 -15.37 18.06
CA LYS A 655 -14.94 -14.30 19.02
C LYS A 655 -13.82 -14.15 20.07
N GLY A 656 -13.52 -12.90 20.39
CA GLY A 656 -12.48 -12.50 21.35
C GLY A 656 -12.12 -11.04 21.11
N ARG A 657 -12.00 -10.27 22.19
CA ARG A 657 -11.72 -8.82 22.14
C ARG A 657 -10.33 -8.52 21.54
N TRP A 658 -9.43 -9.51 21.54
CA TRP A 658 -8.02 -9.41 21.16
C TRP A 658 -7.66 -10.40 20.04
N LYS A 659 -6.86 -9.98 19.05
CA LYS A 659 -6.61 -10.74 17.80
C LYS A 659 -6.06 -12.16 18.03
N PHE A 660 -5.28 -12.36 19.10
CA PHE A 660 -4.63 -13.63 19.44
C PHE A 660 -5.48 -14.53 20.37
N LEU A 661 -6.46 -13.99 21.10
CA LEU A 661 -7.38 -14.75 21.98
C LEU A 661 -8.70 -15.15 21.31
N LYS A 662 -8.83 -14.90 20.00
CA LYS A 662 -10.04 -15.19 19.24
C LYS A 662 -10.20 -16.71 19.05
N ARG A 663 -11.04 -17.33 19.89
CA ARG A 663 -11.41 -18.75 19.80
C ARG A 663 -12.65 -18.96 18.95
N TRP A 664 -12.75 -20.14 18.34
CA TRP A 664 -13.94 -20.57 17.59
C TRP A 664 -15.00 -21.11 18.54
N LYS A 665 -16.21 -20.56 18.49
CA LYS A 665 -17.39 -21.09 19.19
C LYS A 665 -18.43 -21.53 18.18
N THR A 666 -18.84 -22.80 18.23
CA THR A 666 -19.93 -23.30 17.38
C THR A 666 -21.25 -22.75 17.90
N ARG A 667 -22.06 -22.15 17.01
CA ARG A 667 -23.41 -21.67 17.31
C ARG A 667 -24.35 -22.00 16.17
N TYR A 668 -25.64 -22.10 16.47
CA TYR A 668 -26.67 -22.20 15.45
C TYR A 668 -27.06 -20.80 14.99
N PHE A 669 -26.95 -20.55 13.69
CA PHE A 669 -27.37 -19.29 13.07
C PHE A 669 -28.58 -19.55 12.18
N SER A 670 -29.50 -18.59 12.15
CA SER A 670 -30.63 -18.55 11.22
C SER A 670 -30.82 -17.15 10.66
N LEU A 671 -30.87 -17.03 9.33
CA LEU A 671 -31.29 -15.83 8.65
C LEU A 671 -32.79 -15.96 8.34
N SER A 672 -33.62 -15.12 8.93
CA SER A 672 -35.09 -15.12 8.75
C SER A 672 -35.58 -13.69 8.61
N GLY A 673 -36.29 -13.38 7.52
CA GLY A 673 -36.73 -12.02 7.22
C GLY A 673 -35.57 -11.02 7.17
N SER A 674 -35.64 -9.97 7.99
CA SER A 674 -34.64 -8.90 8.09
C SER A 674 -33.60 -9.10 9.21
N ASN A 675 -33.49 -10.31 9.78
CA ASN A 675 -32.70 -10.57 10.97
C ASN A 675 -31.85 -11.85 10.86
N ILE A 676 -30.61 -11.77 11.34
CA ILE A 676 -29.77 -12.93 11.65
C ILE A 676 -29.90 -13.21 13.14
N THR A 677 -30.36 -14.40 13.49
CA THR A 677 -30.53 -14.82 14.89
C THR A 677 -29.53 -15.92 15.24
N TYR A 678 -28.99 -15.88 16.46
CA TYR A 678 -28.09 -16.90 16.98
C TYR A 678 -28.16 -17.03 18.50
N SER A 679 -27.93 -18.22 19.05
CA SER A 679 -28.03 -18.46 20.50
C SER A 679 -26.67 -18.42 21.21
N LYS A 680 -26.66 -17.84 22.42
CA LYS A 680 -25.51 -17.82 23.35
C LYS A 680 -25.60 -18.85 24.48
N GLY A 681 -26.43 -19.88 24.32
CA GLY A 681 -26.72 -20.91 25.33
C GLY A 681 -28.21 -21.28 25.27
N ASP A 682 -28.69 -22.03 26.27
CA ASP A 682 -30.06 -22.55 26.29
C ASP A 682 -31.17 -21.49 26.48
N SER A 683 -30.82 -20.25 26.86
CA SER A 683 -31.82 -19.23 27.22
C SER A 683 -31.68 -17.84 26.56
N HIS A 684 -30.56 -17.51 25.89
CA HIS A 684 -30.35 -16.17 25.31
C HIS A 684 -30.17 -16.21 23.78
N LYS A 685 -31.12 -15.63 23.05
CA LYS A 685 -31.06 -15.42 21.59
C LYS A 685 -30.63 -13.99 21.29
N GLU A 686 -29.58 -13.82 20.50
CA GLU A 686 -29.16 -12.53 19.97
C GLU A 686 -29.59 -12.37 18.52
N THR A 687 -29.88 -11.13 18.15
CA THR A 687 -30.39 -10.76 16.84
C THR A 687 -29.54 -9.64 16.27
N LEU A 688 -29.02 -9.87 15.06
CA LEU A 688 -28.35 -8.87 14.24
C LEU A 688 -29.29 -8.46 13.09
N PRO A 689 -29.84 -7.23 13.11
CA PRO A 689 -30.61 -6.72 11.98
C PRO A 689 -29.75 -6.63 10.73
N VAL A 690 -30.27 -7.11 9.61
CA VAL A 690 -29.60 -7.09 8.31
C VAL A 690 -29.33 -5.64 7.86
N SER A 691 -30.18 -4.69 8.25
CA SER A 691 -29.97 -3.25 7.99
C SER A 691 -28.68 -2.68 8.59
N LYS A 692 -28.11 -3.32 9.63
CA LYS A 692 -26.82 -2.90 10.22
C LYS A 692 -25.60 -3.43 9.46
N ILE A 693 -25.79 -4.36 8.52
CA ILE A 693 -24.71 -5.00 7.78
C ILE A 693 -24.25 -4.07 6.65
N GLN A 694 -23.00 -3.64 6.72
CA GLN A 694 -22.37 -2.80 5.71
C GLN A 694 -21.76 -3.63 4.57
N SER A 695 -21.18 -4.79 4.87
CA SER A 695 -20.62 -5.68 3.85
C SER A 695 -20.47 -7.11 4.34
N VAL A 696 -20.47 -8.06 3.39
CA VAL A 696 -20.25 -9.49 3.62
C VAL A 696 -19.12 -9.96 2.69
N LYS A 697 -18.10 -10.63 3.22
CA LYS A 697 -16.91 -11.04 2.46
C LYS A 697 -16.58 -12.51 2.72
N ALA A 698 -16.53 -13.36 1.70
CA ALA A 698 -15.95 -14.70 1.85
C ALA A 698 -14.42 -14.62 1.92
N LEU A 699 -13.82 -15.45 2.76
CA LEU A 699 -12.37 -15.63 2.84
C LEU A 699 -11.97 -16.76 1.89
N ARG A 700 -11.23 -16.43 0.82
CA ARG A 700 -10.71 -17.39 -0.17
C ARG A 700 -9.29 -17.83 0.20
N LYS A 701 -8.79 -18.92 -0.39
CA LYS A 701 -7.44 -19.44 -0.10
C LYS A 701 -6.35 -18.44 -0.51
N GLY A 702 -5.63 -17.91 0.46
CA GLY A 702 -4.40 -17.11 0.34
C GLY A 702 -3.52 -17.28 1.58
N ILE A 703 -2.27 -16.80 1.53
CA ILE A 703 -1.15 -17.06 2.48
C ILE A 703 -1.48 -16.68 3.96
N ARG A 704 -2.62 -16.05 4.25
CA ARG A 704 -3.11 -15.75 5.61
C ARG A 704 -4.64 -15.89 5.79
N ASP A 705 -5.30 -16.83 5.11
CA ASP A 705 -6.76 -16.97 5.16
C ASP A 705 -7.27 -18.18 5.98
N ILE A 706 -8.35 -17.96 6.73
CA ILE A 706 -9.06 -19.04 7.44
C ILE A 706 -9.91 -19.79 6.41
N PRO A 707 -9.62 -21.08 6.12
CA PRO A 707 -10.39 -21.83 5.12
C PRO A 707 -11.84 -22.01 5.56
N LYS A 708 -12.77 -21.91 4.59
CA LYS A 708 -14.22 -22.10 4.76
C LYS A 708 -14.87 -21.06 5.68
N ALA A 709 -14.38 -19.82 5.66
CA ALA A 709 -14.90 -18.75 6.49
C ALA A 709 -15.37 -17.55 5.66
N PHE A 710 -16.23 -16.72 6.28
CA PHE A 710 -16.71 -15.46 5.75
C PHE A 710 -16.88 -14.45 6.89
N GLU A 711 -16.96 -13.18 6.52
CA GLU A 711 -17.00 -12.06 7.45
C GLU A 711 -18.21 -11.19 7.19
N ILE A 712 -18.83 -10.73 8.27
CA ILE A 712 -19.91 -9.75 8.25
C ILE A 712 -19.38 -8.50 8.95
N PHE A 713 -19.45 -7.37 8.28
CA PHE A 713 -19.06 -6.07 8.81
C PHE A 713 -20.30 -5.25 9.10
N THR A 714 -20.43 -4.77 10.32
CA THR A 714 -21.37 -3.73 10.74
C THR A 714 -20.58 -2.45 11.07
N ALA A 715 -21.27 -1.35 11.39
CA ALA A 715 -20.61 -0.09 11.76
C ALA A 715 -19.72 -0.21 13.01
N ASP A 716 -20.09 -1.09 13.92
CA ASP A 716 -19.55 -1.26 15.26
C ASP A 716 -18.78 -2.58 15.46
N GLN A 717 -19.01 -3.60 14.60
CA GLN A 717 -18.49 -4.94 14.82
C GLN A 717 -18.12 -5.68 13.53
N ARG A 718 -17.10 -6.55 13.63
CA ARG A 718 -16.74 -7.56 12.60
C ARG A 718 -17.02 -8.95 13.17
N TYR A 719 -17.89 -9.69 12.48
CA TYR A 719 -18.14 -11.11 12.76
C TYR A 719 -17.35 -11.96 11.78
N VAL A 720 -16.66 -12.99 12.26
CA VAL A 720 -15.93 -13.95 11.43
C VAL A 720 -16.54 -15.32 11.67
N LEU A 721 -17.20 -15.87 10.65
CA LEU A 721 -17.98 -17.10 10.72
C LEU A 721 -17.35 -18.17 9.82
N LYS A 722 -17.32 -19.41 10.26
CA LYS A 722 -16.76 -20.55 9.52
C LYS A 722 -17.81 -21.64 9.36
N ALA A 723 -18.03 -22.06 8.12
CA ALA A 723 -18.95 -23.13 7.76
C ALA A 723 -18.24 -24.48 7.63
N LYS A 724 -19.02 -25.55 7.41
CA LYS A 724 -18.51 -26.94 7.30
C LYS A 724 -17.66 -27.16 6.04
N ASP A 725 -18.07 -26.54 4.94
CA ASP A 725 -17.48 -26.65 3.62
C ASP A 725 -17.64 -25.32 2.84
N GLU A 726 -16.94 -25.23 1.70
CA GLU A 726 -16.88 -24.02 0.87
C GLU A 726 -18.22 -23.73 0.18
N GLN A 727 -18.98 -24.76 -0.19
CA GLN A 727 -20.32 -24.60 -0.78
C GLN A 727 -21.28 -23.94 0.22
N ASN A 728 -21.22 -24.32 1.49
CA ASN A 728 -22.03 -23.75 2.55
C ASN A 728 -21.63 -22.27 2.81
N VAL A 729 -20.33 -21.93 2.74
CA VAL A 729 -19.89 -20.52 2.80
C VAL A 729 -20.52 -19.69 1.69
N GLU A 730 -20.43 -20.17 0.45
CA GLU A 730 -20.94 -19.45 -0.71
C GLU A 730 -22.47 -19.27 -0.63
N GLN A 731 -23.19 -20.30 -0.17
CA GLN A 731 -24.64 -20.20 0.10
C GLN A 731 -24.96 -19.15 1.17
N TRP A 732 -24.26 -19.14 2.30
CA TRP A 732 -24.46 -18.14 3.36
C TRP A 732 -24.19 -16.72 2.86
N VAL A 733 -23.07 -16.52 2.15
CA VAL A 733 -22.66 -15.22 1.63
C VAL A 733 -23.66 -14.71 0.60
N GLN A 734 -24.12 -15.55 -0.32
CA GLN A 734 -25.14 -15.21 -1.30
C GLN A 734 -26.46 -14.82 -0.61
N CYS A 735 -26.92 -15.63 0.35
CA CYS A 735 -28.16 -15.38 1.06
C CYS A 735 -28.15 -14.06 1.83
N LEU A 736 -27.01 -13.75 2.48
CA LEU A 736 -26.83 -12.50 3.21
C LEU A 736 -26.79 -11.29 2.27
N GLN A 737 -26.13 -11.38 1.12
CA GLN A 737 -26.10 -10.29 0.15
C GLN A 737 -27.48 -9.96 -0.42
N ILE A 738 -28.29 -10.99 -0.72
CA ILE A 738 -29.68 -10.82 -1.14
C ILE A 738 -30.49 -10.10 -0.06
N ALA A 739 -30.35 -10.54 1.20
CA ALA A 739 -31.05 -9.93 2.33
C ALA A 739 -30.65 -8.46 2.56
N VAL A 740 -29.36 -8.14 2.44
CA VAL A 740 -28.83 -6.78 2.56
C VAL A 740 -29.37 -5.88 1.45
N ALA A 741 -29.31 -6.33 0.20
CA ALA A 741 -29.84 -5.58 -0.95
C ALA A 741 -31.33 -5.26 -0.76
N ARG A 742 -32.11 -6.22 -0.27
CA ARG A 742 -33.54 -6.03 0.05
C ARG A 742 -33.77 -5.03 1.18
N SER A 743 -32.96 -5.08 2.23
CA SER A 743 -33.08 -4.12 3.34
C SER A 743 -32.84 -2.69 2.88
N GLN A 744 -31.91 -2.47 1.94
CA GLN A 744 -31.61 -1.15 1.38
C GLN A 744 -32.71 -0.64 0.45
N GLN A 745 -33.55 -1.52 -0.11
CA GLN A 745 -34.71 -1.13 -0.92
C GLN A 745 -35.85 -0.55 -0.07
N LYS A 746 -36.02 -1.01 1.17
CA LYS A 746 -37.13 -0.61 2.07
C LYS A 746 -36.85 0.68 2.85
N GLU A 747 -35.62 1.18 2.85
CA GLU A 747 -35.25 2.43 3.52
C GLU A 747 -35.70 3.61 2.63
N PRO A 748 -36.60 4.50 3.11
CA PRO A 748 -37.05 5.63 2.31
C PRO A 748 -35.86 6.56 2.07
N VAL A 749 -35.51 6.78 0.80
CA VAL A 749 -34.61 7.86 0.39
C VAL A 749 -35.24 9.16 0.90
N LEU A 750 -34.66 9.78 1.93
CA LEU A 750 -35.08 11.11 2.37
C LEU A 750 -35.08 12.02 1.13
N ALA A 751 -36.26 12.55 0.80
CA ALA A 751 -36.42 13.51 -0.26
C ALA A 751 -35.46 14.71 -0.03
N PRO A 752 -34.87 15.30 -1.08
CA PRO A 752 -34.19 16.58 -0.93
C PRO A 752 -35.21 17.57 -0.38
N LEU A 753 -34.87 18.23 0.73
CA LEU A 753 -35.64 19.35 1.27
C LEU A 753 -35.75 20.42 0.18
N THR A 754 -36.92 20.48 -0.45
CA THR A 754 -37.34 21.59 -1.30
C THR A 754 -37.59 22.82 -0.41
N SER A 755 -36.88 23.90 -0.74
CA SER A 755 -37.31 25.30 -0.64
C SER A 755 -37.97 25.78 0.66
N ILE A 756 -37.24 26.59 1.43
CA ILE A 756 -37.82 27.77 2.08
C ILE A 756 -37.19 28.99 1.41
N GLU A 757 -37.88 29.52 0.40
CA GLU A 757 -37.90 30.96 0.17
C GLU A 757 -38.65 31.58 1.35
N ASN A 758 -38.02 32.50 2.08
CA ASN A 758 -38.63 33.74 2.55
C ASN A 758 -37.61 34.58 3.34
N GLN A 759 -37.46 35.82 2.84
CA GLN A 759 -36.68 36.98 3.32
C GLN A 759 -35.21 37.08 2.90
#